data_AF-A0A7S2WSP4-F1
#
_entry.id   AF-A0A7S2WSP4-F1
#
_cell.length_a   1.000
_cell.length_b   1.000
_cell.length_c   1.000
_cell.angle_alpha   90.00
_cell.angle_beta   90.00
_cell.angle_gamma   90.00
#
_symmetry.space_group_name_H-M   'P 1'
#
loop_
_entity.id
_entity.type
_entity.pdbx_description
1 polymer ?
#
loop_
_entity_poly.entity_id
_entity_poly.type
_entity_poly.pdbx_seq_one_letter_code
_entity_poly.pdbx_strand_id
1 'polypeptide(L)'
;MEFEILYHEIENKLVCLALKEALEVGRVTGKVGAVAILDLNIQSLERATSRAASLEEVADETAVLIHSSKAILKLRQLLYDCAETNSSSKPVVRMWDTAKNIVSSAVANAPDSLHAGALLQNKSTVDTTKERRLELSNPKVENEPMAFNLMWCHAYARDELILLLDEIQHREALALLTHALSSGHAKFLGGFVDVSTVKTGALQNALSNAKLVPTRTEELTTLQLSAAIILRAREALMDGSWQDLATIMNDAKQVCIHQTALDEINMLHREVQLHSIIKAVLLKIQKGSSERNIDALEAALHEADSLRLSSSPDLHVLARVNKARQLLDRLNAVDEKVKLCVNRSDLTGLDASLEEAKNLQFTPRSVPRVDDLRDRIKQFFNKAEIAVETVDTSAIRQLLEMAQNENIQLPREEEMRRLLAYPPTQLEKMRLNAAIQRGDEEAVIASTMGMKTKFFEQESTRELHRLEYFKPLKTPQEFAANTGVIASGLQATMLSHSTTPIPSSLTRMDSTPAGSLAVKIFRALLGYMGDRQYSYPVTLAHEILQVGLAVPELRDEIFLQMMKQLTDNPVQSSRDRGWLLMRLAFETFPPSESFENFIELWLRRKSVELRSRNGLGVAFSSKATNYATDCLHEMHRVVFKGPALRLPALDDIYEMLGIMPSHSS
;
A
#
# COMPACT_ATOMS: atom_id res chain seq x y z
N MET A 1 48.81 40.84 99.16
CA MET A 1 49.32 39.56 98.63
C MET A 1 48.36 38.39 98.86
N GLU A 2 48.24 37.77 100.04
CA GLU A 2 47.32 36.61 100.22
C GLU A 2 45.83 36.95 100.02
N PHE A 3 45.38 38.14 100.46
CA PHE A 3 43.99 38.56 100.32
C PHE A 3 43.60 38.90 98.87
N GLU A 4 44.54 39.44 98.08
CA GLU A 4 44.35 39.72 96.64
C GLU A 4 44.28 38.43 95.83
N ILE A 5 45.14 37.45 96.14
CA ILE A 5 45.11 36.13 95.51
C ILE A 5 43.77 35.42 95.80
N LEU A 6 43.30 35.44 97.06
CA LEU A 6 42.00 34.88 97.44
C LEU A 6 40.83 35.63 96.76
N TYR A 7 40.92 36.95 96.63
CA TYR A 7 39.91 37.76 95.94
C TYR A 7 39.81 37.38 94.45
N HIS A 8 40.94 37.32 93.74
CA HIS A 8 40.96 36.88 92.34
C HIS A 8 40.52 35.43 92.15
N GLU A 9 40.84 34.53 93.08
CA GLU A 9 40.39 33.13 93.02
C GLU A 9 38.87 33.00 93.22
N ILE A 10 38.29 33.79 94.14
CA ILE A 10 36.84 33.85 94.37
C ILE A 10 36.13 34.44 93.15
N GLU A 11 36.64 35.53 92.58
CA GLU A 11 36.07 36.14 91.36
C GLU A 11 36.10 35.18 90.17
N ASN A 12 37.22 34.47 89.96
CA ASN A 12 37.34 33.42 88.93
C ASN A 12 36.31 32.30 89.12
N LYS A 13 36.10 31.83 90.36
CA LYS A 13 35.08 30.79 90.68
C LYS A 13 33.65 31.30 90.45
N LEU A 14 33.35 32.55 90.83
CA LEU A 14 32.03 33.15 90.62
C LEU A 14 31.72 33.34 89.14
N VAL A 15 32.68 33.80 88.34
CA VAL A 15 32.54 33.92 86.87
C VAL A 15 32.39 32.56 86.22
N CYS A 16 33.16 31.55 86.65
CA CYS A 16 32.98 30.16 86.18
C CYS A 16 31.57 29.63 86.44
N LEU A 17 31.04 29.82 87.64
CA LEU A 17 29.69 29.39 87.99
C LEU A 17 28.63 30.12 87.15
N ALA A 18 28.75 31.44 87.01
CA ALA A 18 27.82 32.24 86.19
C ALA A 18 27.84 31.84 84.72
N LEU A 19 29.01 31.52 84.15
CA LEU A 19 29.14 31.03 82.77
C LEU A 19 28.54 29.62 82.62
N LYS A 20 28.79 28.70 83.56
CA LYS A 20 28.19 27.36 83.55
C LYS A 20 26.67 27.44 83.65
N GLU A 21 26.13 28.27 84.54
CA GLU A 21 24.69 28.51 84.69
C GLU A 21 24.07 29.13 83.42
N ALA A 22 24.71 30.15 82.84
CA ALA A 22 24.23 30.78 81.62
C ALA A 22 24.28 29.87 80.39
N LEU A 23 25.27 28.98 80.32
CA LEU A 23 25.34 27.93 79.30
C LEU A 23 24.17 26.95 79.46
N GLU A 24 23.90 26.46 80.68
CA GLU A 24 22.81 25.52 80.96
C GLU A 24 21.42 26.11 80.71
N VAL A 25 21.15 27.34 81.17
CA VAL A 25 19.83 27.99 81.04
C VAL A 25 19.42 28.19 79.58
N GLY A 26 20.37 28.46 78.69
CA GLY A 26 20.12 28.62 77.25
C GLY A 26 20.53 27.44 76.40
N ARG A 27 20.85 26.30 77.02
CA ARG A 27 21.46 25.15 76.34
C ARG A 27 20.55 24.62 75.25
N VAL A 28 21.11 24.48 74.06
CA VAL A 28 20.40 23.81 72.96
C VAL A 28 20.23 22.34 73.30
N THR A 29 18.98 21.87 73.37
CA THR A 29 18.64 20.46 73.58
C THR A 29 17.68 19.99 72.48
N GLY A 30 17.74 18.71 72.13
CA GLY A 30 16.90 18.11 71.10
C GLY A 30 17.70 17.35 70.04
N LYS A 31 17.00 16.92 68.98
CA LYS A 31 17.60 16.31 67.79
C LYS A 31 17.84 17.38 66.74
N VAL A 32 18.91 17.25 65.96
CA VAL A 32 19.16 18.09 64.78
C VAL A 32 17.93 18.06 63.87
N GLY A 33 17.49 19.23 63.41
CA GLY A 33 16.26 19.48 62.65
C GLY A 33 15.03 19.81 63.51
N ALA A 34 15.07 19.54 64.82
CA ALA A 34 13.95 19.78 65.74
C ALA A 34 14.32 20.76 66.88
N VAL A 35 15.41 21.50 66.74
CA VAL A 35 15.86 22.49 67.72
C VAL A 35 14.93 23.71 67.73
N ALA A 36 14.38 24.03 68.90
CA ALA A 36 13.53 25.19 69.12
C ALA A 36 14.36 26.49 69.24
N ILE A 37 14.64 27.13 68.09
CA ILE A 37 15.50 28.33 68.02
C ILE A 37 14.92 29.53 68.78
N LEU A 38 13.58 29.67 68.79
CA LEU A 38 12.91 30.82 69.43
C LEU A 38 13.03 30.78 70.96
N ASP A 39 13.39 29.62 71.52
CA ASP A 39 13.56 29.43 72.97
C ASP A 39 15.03 29.59 73.41
N LEU A 40 15.95 29.95 72.50
CA LEU A 40 17.37 30.14 72.82
C LEU A 40 17.58 31.36 73.74
N ASN A 41 18.00 31.12 74.98
CA ASN A 41 18.38 32.19 75.89
C ASN A 41 19.80 32.71 75.57
N ILE A 42 19.86 33.80 74.79
CA ILE A 42 21.09 34.49 74.40
C ILE A 42 21.51 35.50 75.49
N GLN A 43 20.54 36.21 76.08
CA GLN A 43 20.78 37.33 77.00
C GLN A 43 21.50 36.94 78.30
N SER A 44 21.25 35.75 78.84
CA SER A 44 21.94 35.26 80.04
C SER A 44 23.43 35.01 79.78
N LEU A 45 23.77 34.50 78.59
CA LEU A 45 25.15 34.21 78.19
C LEU A 45 25.92 35.49 77.79
N GLU A 46 25.25 36.47 77.19
CA GLU A 46 25.81 37.82 76.97
C GLU A 46 26.21 38.47 78.30
N ARG A 47 25.30 38.49 79.28
CA ARG A 47 25.57 39.06 80.62
C ARG A 47 26.74 38.37 81.31
N ALA A 48 26.79 37.03 81.27
CA ALA A 48 27.86 36.26 81.89
C ALA A 48 29.23 36.48 81.21
N THR A 49 29.26 36.56 79.87
CA THR A 49 30.49 36.82 79.11
C THR A 49 30.98 38.26 79.23
N SER A 50 30.10 39.26 79.36
CA SER A 50 30.47 40.64 79.68
C SER A 50 31.08 40.77 81.08
N ARG A 51 30.48 40.10 82.08
CA ARG A 51 31.03 40.05 83.45
C ARG A 51 32.40 39.38 83.51
N ALA A 52 32.65 38.41 82.63
CA ALA A 52 33.94 37.76 82.54
C ALA A 52 35.04 38.63 81.89
N ALA A 53 34.66 39.64 81.11
CA ALA A 53 35.61 40.55 80.43
C ALA A 53 36.25 41.58 81.38
N SER A 54 35.71 41.75 82.60
CA SER A 54 36.23 42.67 83.61
C SER A 54 37.21 42.02 84.60
N LEU A 55 37.60 40.75 84.40
CA LEU A 55 38.59 40.07 85.24
C LEU A 55 40.01 40.53 84.88
N GLU A 56 40.80 40.94 85.87
CA GLU A 56 42.20 41.36 85.71
C GLU A 56 43.16 40.16 85.63
N GLU A 57 42.96 39.13 86.46
CA GLU A 57 43.68 37.85 86.42
C GLU A 57 42.72 36.69 86.17
N VAL A 58 43.01 35.85 85.18
CA VAL A 58 42.15 34.75 84.74
C VAL A 58 42.86 33.42 84.88
N ALA A 59 42.28 32.49 85.64
CA ALA A 59 42.78 31.12 85.74
C ALA A 59 42.60 30.36 84.41
N ASP A 60 43.48 29.41 84.11
CA ASP A 60 43.47 28.65 82.85
C ASP A 60 42.09 28.02 82.53
N GLU A 61 41.45 27.37 83.50
CA GLU A 61 40.12 26.77 83.31
C GLU A 61 39.04 27.82 83.00
N THR A 62 39.06 28.95 83.71
CA THR A 62 38.14 30.09 83.49
C THR A 62 38.34 30.69 82.10
N ALA A 63 39.59 30.84 81.65
CA ALA A 63 39.92 31.37 80.33
C ALA A 63 39.33 30.49 79.22
N VAL A 64 39.50 29.17 79.31
CA VAL A 64 38.96 28.20 78.33
C VAL A 64 37.42 28.24 78.30
N LEU A 65 36.79 28.34 79.47
CA LEU A 65 35.33 28.44 79.57
C LEU A 65 34.78 29.75 78.99
N ILE A 66 35.46 30.88 79.20
CA ILE A 66 35.10 32.18 78.60
C ILE A 66 35.16 32.11 77.07
N HIS A 67 36.23 31.53 76.51
CA HIS A 67 36.41 31.41 75.05
C HIS A 67 35.34 30.50 74.44
N SER A 68 35.06 29.36 75.09
CA SER A 68 34.00 28.43 74.67
C SER A 68 32.60 29.09 74.71
N SER A 69 32.33 29.86 75.77
CA SER A 69 31.05 30.57 75.95
C SER A 69 30.84 31.68 74.90
N LYS A 70 31.89 32.43 74.54
CA LYS A 70 31.83 33.45 73.48
C LYS A 70 31.56 32.83 72.10
N ALA A 71 32.10 31.65 71.81
CA ALA A 71 31.84 30.95 70.56
C ALA A 71 30.39 30.44 70.49
N ILE A 72 29.89 29.81 71.56
CA ILE A 72 28.48 29.39 71.67
C ILE A 72 27.53 30.57 71.52
N LEU A 73 27.83 31.70 72.19
CA LEU A 73 27.02 32.90 72.10
C LEU A 73 26.85 33.38 70.64
N LYS A 74 27.95 33.49 69.90
CA LYS A 74 27.92 33.91 68.49
C LYS A 74 27.17 32.92 67.60
N LEU A 75 27.24 31.61 67.88
CA LEU A 75 26.52 30.59 67.13
C LEU A 75 25.02 30.57 67.46
N ARG A 76 24.63 30.79 68.73
CA ARG A 76 23.22 30.97 69.12
C ARG A 76 22.61 32.21 68.45
N GLN A 77 23.35 33.34 68.42
CA GLN A 77 22.94 34.55 67.70
C GLN A 77 22.74 34.29 66.20
N LEU A 78 23.70 33.61 65.55
CA LEU A 78 23.60 33.26 64.13
C LEU A 78 22.33 32.44 63.81
N LEU A 79 21.98 31.46 64.66
CA LEU A 79 20.76 30.67 64.50
C LEU A 79 19.50 31.52 64.71
N TYR A 80 19.50 32.39 65.72
CA TYR A 80 18.35 33.25 66.04
C TYR A 80 18.06 34.28 64.94
N ASP A 81 19.08 34.97 64.45
CA ASP A 81 18.97 35.96 63.36
C ASP A 81 18.41 35.32 62.08
N CYS A 82 18.74 34.06 61.82
CA CYS A 82 18.22 33.30 60.68
C CYS A 82 16.74 32.91 60.84
N ALA A 83 16.25 32.72 62.07
CA ALA A 83 14.86 32.40 62.32
C ALA A 83 13.93 33.63 62.18
N GLU A 84 14.38 34.82 62.60
CA GLU A 84 13.61 36.08 62.46
C GLU A 84 13.54 36.60 61.02
N THR A 85 14.57 36.32 60.20
CA THR A 85 14.70 36.83 58.83
C THR A 85 13.89 36.05 57.77
N ASN A 86 13.12 35.04 58.15
CA ASN A 86 12.16 34.33 57.27
C ASN A 86 11.11 35.26 56.58
N SER A 87 11.12 36.56 56.88
CA SER A 87 10.26 37.59 56.28
C SER A 87 10.92 38.50 55.23
N SER A 88 12.24 38.43 54.97
CA SER A 88 12.87 39.32 53.97
C SER A 88 14.00 38.68 53.16
N SER A 89 14.10 39.10 51.91
CA SER A 89 14.79 38.52 50.75
C SER A 89 16.33 38.39 50.80
N LYS A 90 16.95 38.20 51.97
CA LYS A 90 18.38 37.86 52.03
C LYS A 90 18.53 36.34 52.09
N PRO A 91 19.23 35.72 51.14
CA PRO A 91 19.41 34.27 51.15
C PRO A 91 20.12 33.85 52.44
N VAL A 92 19.66 32.74 53.03
CA VAL A 92 20.36 31.93 54.04
C VAL A 92 21.62 31.33 53.41
N VAL A 93 22.54 32.18 52.97
CA VAL A 93 23.71 31.82 52.17
C VAL A 93 24.93 32.10 53.03
N ARG A 94 25.70 31.04 53.31
CA ARG A 94 26.95 31.02 54.07
C ARG A 94 26.80 31.03 55.59
N MET A 95 25.76 30.40 56.12
CA MET A 95 25.67 30.19 57.59
C MET A 95 26.84 29.35 58.08
N TRP A 96 27.16 28.29 57.36
CA TRP A 96 28.26 27.37 57.67
C TRP A 96 29.63 28.03 57.54
N ASP A 97 29.84 28.90 56.56
CA ASP A 97 31.11 29.64 56.45
C ASP A 97 31.25 30.65 57.60
N THR A 98 30.14 31.28 58.01
CA THR A 98 30.13 32.17 59.18
C THR A 98 30.42 31.39 60.47
N ALA A 99 29.81 30.22 60.64
CA ALA A 99 30.06 29.32 61.75
C ALA A 99 31.53 28.82 61.76
N LYS A 100 32.08 28.44 60.60
CA LYS A 100 33.50 28.08 60.42
C LYS A 100 34.43 29.22 60.84
N ASN A 101 34.10 30.45 60.47
CA ASN A 101 34.91 31.62 60.84
C ASN A 101 34.84 31.89 62.35
N ILE A 102 33.66 31.70 62.97
CA ILE A 102 33.50 31.81 64.44
C ILE A 102 34.37 30.76 65.14
N VAL A 103 34.31 29.50 64.71
CA VAL A 103 35.09 28.40 65.31
C VAL A 103 36.59 28.58 65.06
N SER A 104 37.01 28.90 63.83
CA SER A 104 38.42 29.15 63.49
C SER A 104 39.00 30.33 64.28
N SER A 105 38.22 31.40 64.47
CA SER A 105 38.60 32.53 65.31
C SER A 105 38.70 32.13 66.79
N ALA A 106 37.82 31.24 67.27
CA ALA A 106 37.89 30.73 68.64
C ALA A 106 39.13 29.84 68.87
N VAL A 107 39.50 29.02 67.89
CA VAL A 107 40.70 28.17 67.92
C VAL A 107 41.97 29.04 67.92
N ALA A 108 42.06 30.04 67.05
CA ALA A 108 43.23 30.90 66.92
C ALA A 108 43.52 31.76 68.16
N ASN A 109 42.49 32.01 68.98
CA ASN A 109 42.58 32.81 70.20
C ASN A 109 42.57 31.95 71.49
N ALA A 110 42.68 30.62 71.37
CA ALA A 110 42.67 29.74 72.53
C ALA A 110 43.97 29.88 73.36
N PRO A 111 43.92 29.81 74.71
CA PRO A 111 45.09 29.96 75.56
C PRO A 111 46.14 28.84 75.35
N ASP A 112 47.43 29.19 75.45
CA ASP A 112 48.58 28.33 75.14
C ASP A 112 48.66 27.04 75.98
N SER A 113 48.06 27.03 77.18
CA SER A 113 48.02 25.87 78.10
C SER A 113 47.32 24.63 77.52
N LEU A 114 46.57 24.78 76.41
CA LEU A 114 45.94 23.70 75.67
C LEU A 114 46.78 23.13 74.50
N HIS A 115 47.85 23.79 74.07
CA HIS A 115 48.66 23.35 72.92
C HIS A 115 49.48 22.06 73.21
N ALA A 116 49.71 21.74 74.49
CA ALA A 116 50.55 20.61 74.91
C ALA A 116 49.91 19.22 74.71
N GLY A 117 48.62 19.13 74.35
CA GLY A 117 47.92 17.86 74.07
C GLY A 117 47.69 17.54 72.59
N ALA A 118 48.10 18.42 71.67
CA ALA A 118 47.66 18.40 70.27
C ALA A 118 48.50 17.53 69.31
N LEU A 119 49.49 16.79 69.79
CA LEU A 119 50.30 15.88 68.98
C LEU A 119 50.23 14.48 69.57
N LEU A 120 49.22 13.69 69.18
CA LEU A 120 49.24 12.23 69.00
C LEU A 120 47.80 11.70 68.85
N GLN A 121 47.37 11.46 67.61
CA GLN A 121 46.75 10.20 67.13
C GLN A 121 46.16 10.38 65.73
N ASN A 122 47.04 10.42 64.72
CA ASN A 122 46.74 9.69 63.49
C ASN A 122 47.10 8.23 63.75
N LYS A 123 46.17 7.46 64.30
CA LYS A 123 46.20 6.00 64.20
C LYS A 123 44.96 5.54 63.44
N SER A 124 45.18 5.38 62.15
CA SER A 124 44.52 4.40 61.32
C SER A 124 44.47 3.04 62.05
N THR A 125 43.33 2.69 62.61
CA THR A 125 42.96 1.29 62.81
C THR A 125 42.08 0.88 61.65
N VAL A 126 42.73 0.16 60.75
CA VAL A 126 42.14 -0.73 59.76
C VAL A 126 41.04 -1.56 60.42
N ASP A 127 39.83 -1.53 59.87
CA ASP A 127 38.99 -2.72 59.85
C ASP A 127 38.63 -3.04 58.41
N THR A 128 39.33 -4.05 57.90
CA THR A 128 39.08 -4.69 56.62
C THR A 128 37.80 -5.50 56.73
N THR A 129 36.73 -5.12 56.02
CA THR A 129 36.01 -6.04 55.12
C THR A 129 34.93 -5.34 54.30
N LYS A 130 34.96 -5.63 52.99
CA LYS A 130 33.91 -5.43 51.98
C LYS A 130 33.59 -3.98 51.57
N GLU A 131 34.21 -3.54 50.47
CA GLU A 131 33.53 -3.45 49.17
C GLU A 131 34.50 -2.95 48.09
N ARG A 132 34.96 -3.87 47.24
CA ARG A 132 35.52 -3.55 45.92
C ARG A 132 34.38 -3.61 44.91
N ARG A 133 34.04 -2.49 44.28
CA ARG A 133 33.84 -2.41 42.81
C ARG A 133 33.54 -0.98 42.32
N LEU A 134 34.19 -0.67 41.20
CA LEU A 134 33.98 0.42 40.24
C LEU A 134 34.57 1.79 40.60
N GLU A 135 35.90 1.88 40.47
CA GLU A 135 36.61 3.12 40.17
C GLU A 135 36.62 3.36 38.64
N LEU A 136 36.05 4.49 38.22
CA LEU A 136 36.37 5.16 36.96
C LEU A 136 36.69 6.63 37.30
N SER A 137 38.00 6.90 37.33
CA SER A 137 38.69 8.17 37.03
C SER A 137 37.92 9.49 37.17
N ASN A 138 38.18 10.24 38.25
CA ASN A 138 38.48 11.68 38.18
C ASN A 138 39.12 12.17 39.50
N PRO A 139 39.86 13.30 39.50
CA PRO A 139 40.92 13.59 40.46
C PRO A 139 40.38 13.96 41.84
N LYS A 140 41.18 13.59 42.85
CA LYS A 140 41.02 13.86 44.28
C LYS A 140 40.49 15.27 44.57
N VAL A 141 39.28 15.34 45.12
CA VAL A 141 38.88 16.40 46.04
C VAL A 141 38.61 15.72 47.36
N GLU A 142 39.61 15.77 48.24
CA GLU A 142 39.48 15.38 49.64
C GLU A 142 38.45 16.32 50.29
N ASN A 143 37.23 15.82 50.50
CA ASN A 143 36.25 16.43 51.40
C ASN A 143 35.80 15.35 52.36
N GLU A 144 36.72 14.92 53.24
CA GLU A 144 36.31 14.29 54.49
C GLU A 144 35.45 15.31 55.28
N PRO A 145 34.41 14.88 56.01
CA PRO A 145 33.71 15.77 56.91
C PRO A 145 34.74 16.32 57.89
N MET A 146 35.00 17.63 57.83
CA MET A 146 35.90 18.28 58.78
C MET A 146 35.30 18.14 60.18
N ALA A 147 35.71 17.10 60.90
CA ALA A 147 35.56 17.06 62.34
C ALA A 147 36.44 18.19 62.87
N PHE A 148 35.83 19.30 63.30
CA PHE A 148 36.58 20.35 63.96
C PHE A 148 37.33 19.73 65.15
N ASN A 149 38.61 20.06 65.27
CA ASN A 149 39.35 19.70 66.47
C ASN A 149 38.81 20.57 67.63
N LEU A 150 37.91 20.02 68.43
CA LEU A 150 37.26 20.72 69.55
C LEU A 150 38.02 20.58 70.88
N MET A 151 39.31 20.22 70.83
CA MET A 151 40.15 20.10 72.03
C MET A 151 40.35 21.44 72.76
N TRP A 152 40.20 22.57 72.07
CA TRP A 152 40.20 23.91 72.67
C TRP A 152 38.95 24.23 73.50
N CYS A 153 37.86 23.47 73.31
CA CYS A 153 36.57 23.75 73.92
C CYS A 153 36.43 23.06 75.28
N HIS A 154 35.92 23.81 76.26
CA HIS A 154 35.62 23.31 77.60
C HIS A 154 34.58 22.18 77.53
N ALA A 155 34.73 21.14 78.36
CA ALA A 155 33.87 19.95 78.33
C ALA A 155 32.37 20.30 78.44
N TYR A 156 32.00 21.26 79.29
CA TYR A 156 30.61 21.73 79.45
C TYR A 156 29.99 22.35 78.18
N ALA A 157 30.82 22.89 77.29
CA ALA A 157 30.39 23.59 76.08
C ALA A 157 30.46 22.71 74.82
N ARG A 158 31.21 21.61 74.86
CA ARG A 158 31.56 20.80 73.69
C ARG A 158 30.34 20.15 73.02
N ASP A 159 29.46 19.53 73.80
CA ASP A 159 28.30 18.81 73.25
C ASP A 159 27.30 19.78 72.59
N GLU A 160 27.07 20.94 73.22
CA GLU A 160 26.21 21.97 72.66
C GLU A 160 26.82 22.56 71.39
N LEU A 161 28.14 22.78 71.38
CA LEU A 161 28.84 23.31 70.21
C LEU A 161 28.71 22.36 69.00
N ILE A 162 28.83 21.05 69.20
CA ILE A 162 28.62 20.05 68.15
C ILE A 162 27.18 20.12 67.64
N LEU A 163 26.19 20.12 68.54
CA LEU A 163 24.77 20.18 68.17
C LEU A 163 24.44 21.46 67.39
N LEU A 164 24.97 22.62 67.80
CA LEU A 164 24.79 23.90 67.11
C LEU A 164 25.38 23.88 65.70
N LEU A 165 26.59 23.34 65.54
CA LEU A 165 27.24 23.24 64.24
C LEU A 165 26.48 22.29 63.30
N ASP A 166 26.06 21.13 63.79
CA ASP A 166 25.26 20.18 63.03
C ASP A 166 23.90 20.79 62.62
N GLU A 167 23.24 21.52 63.52
CA GLU A 167 21.97 22.23 63.25
C GLU A 167 22.13 23.33 62.19
N ILE A 168 23.19 24.13 62.28
CA ILE A 168 23.49 25.18 61.28
C ILE A 168 23.72 24.56 59.90
N GLN A 169 24.55 23.52 59.83
CA GLN A 169 24.87 22.85 58.57
C GLN A 169 23.64 22.17 57.97
N HIS A 170 22.81 21.54 58.81
CA HIS A 170 21.55 20.91 58.42
C HIS A 170 20.56 21.94 57.82
N ARG A 171 20.35 23.08 58.48
CA ARG A 171 19.44 24.13 58.01
C ARG A 171 19.90 24.79 56.72
N GLU A 172 21.19 25.07 56.59
CA GLU A 172 21.72 25.61 55.35
C GLU A 172 21.52 24.62 54.19
N ALA A 173 21.71 23.32 54.42
CA ALA A 173 21.45 22.31 53.40
C ALA A 173 19.97 22.28 52.97
N LEU A 174 19.02 22.35 53.91
CA LEU A 174 17.58 22.43 53.59
C LEU A 174 17.24 23.70 52.81
N ALA A 175 17.77 24.86 53.22
CA ALA A 175 17.53 26.13 52.56
C ALA A 175 18.09 26.15 51.13
N LEU A 176 19.32 25.66 50.94
CA LEU A 176 19.95 25.58 49.62
C LEU A 176 19.19 24.62 48.69
N LEU A 177 18.79 23.44 49.17
CA LEU A 177 18.01 22.48 48.39
C LEU A 177 16.63 23.04 48.01
N THR A 178 15.93 23.67 48.96
CA THR A 178 14.61 24.27 48.72
C THR A 178 14.71 25.40 47.69
N HIS A 179 15.71 26.27 47.82
CA HIS A 179 15.93 27.37 46.88
C HIS A 179 16.30 26.85 45.47
N ALA A 180 17.20 25.87 45.39
CA ALA A 180 17.60 25.27 44.13
C ALA A 180 16.46 24.50 43.43
N LEU A 181 15.56 23.89 44.21
CA LEU A 181 14.35 23.27 43.69
C LEU A 181 13.37 24.31 43.15
N SER A 182 13.15 25.42 43.89
CA SER A 182 12.24 26.52 43.49
C SER A 182 12.73 27.38 42.31
N SER A 183 13.90 27.08 41.76
CA SER A 183 14.51 27.86 40.68
C SER A 183 15.04 26.97 39.57
N GLY A 184 15.07 27.50 38.34
CA GLY A 184 15.58 26.75 37.18
C GLY A 184 14.66 25.65 36.65
N HIS A 185 13.35 25.74 36.93
CA HIS A 185 12.34 24.82 36.42
C HIS A 185 12.30 24.84 34.88
N ALA A 186 12.03 23.66 34.30
CA ALA A 186 11.72 23.55 32.88
C ALA A 186 10.37 24.22 32.58
N LYS A 187 10.35 25.11 31.58
CA LYS A 187 9.10 25.64 31.01
C LYS A 187 8.69 24.83 29.80
N PHE A 188 7.39 24.54 29.70
CA PHE A 188 6.83 23.75 28.61
C PHE A 188 5.82 24.57 27.82
N LEU A 189 5.84 24.38 26.50
CA LEU A 189 4.91 24.96 25.54
C LEU A 189 4.13 23.82 24.86
N GLY A 190 3.32 23.09 25.63
CA GLY A 190 2.43 22.06 25.10
C GLY A 190 3.15 20.85 24.48
N GLY A 191 3.99 20.16 25.26
CA GLY A 191 4.74 18.98 24.81
C GLY A 191 6.18 19.28 24.38
N PHE A 192 6.56 20.55 24.35
CA PHE A 192 7.89 21.04 23.97
C PHE A 192 8.56 21.75 25.15
N VAL A 193 9.83 21.45 25.38
CA VAL A 193 10.62 22.00 26.49
C VAL A 193 11.45 23.18 25.99
N ASP A 194 11.40 24.30 26.72
CA ASP A 194 12.38 25.37 26.55
C ASP A 194 13.62 25.05 27.40
N VAL A 195 14.60 24.38 26.78
CA VAL A 195 15.84 23.94 27.43
C VAL A 195 16.63 25.12 28.02
N SER A 196 16.46 26.34 27.49
CA SER A 196 17.16 27.53 28.00
C SER A 196 16.76 27.92 29.43
N THR A 197 15.60 27.44 29.88
CA THR A 197 15.06 27.73 31.22
C THR A 197 15.57 26.75 32.28
N VAL A 198 16.10 25.61 31.86
CA VAL A 198 16.55 24.52 32.74
C VAL A 198 17.92 24.86 33.32
N LYS A 199 18.02 24.87 34.66
CA LYS A 199 19.30 25.07 35.37
C LYS A 199 19.60 23.92 36.31
N THR A 200 20.80 23.34 36.18
CA THR A 200 21.26 22.20 37.01
C THR A 200 22.34 22.59 38.02
N GLY A 201 23.16 23.60 37.75
CA GLY A 201 24.33 23.92 38.58
C GLY A 201 24.01 24.27 40.05
N ALA A 202 22.96 25.06 40.30
CA ALA A 202 22.54 25.40 41.67
C ALA A 202 22.09 24.15 42.46
N LEU A 203 21.42 23.22 41.78
CA LEU A 203 20.90 21.98 42.36
C LEU A 203 22.02 20.96 42.63
N GLN A 204 23.00 20.85 41.72
CA GLN A 204 24.21 20.04 41.91
C GLN A 204 25.04 20.52 43.12
N ASN A 205 25.19 21.84 43.28
CA ASN A 205 25.89 22.43 44.42
C ASN A 205 25.13 22.17 45.73
N ALA A 206 23.81 22.36 45.74
CA ALA A 206 22.98 22.10 46.91
C ALA A 206 23.03 20.62 47.35
N LEU A 207 22.97 19.68 46.39
CA LEU A 207 23.10 18.24 46.66
C LEU A 207 24.49 17.88 47.21
N SER A 208 25.56 18.51 46.69
CA SER A 208 26.92 18.29 47.18
C SER A 208 27.09 18.76 48.62
N ASN A 209 26.53 19.92 48.98
CA ASN A 209 26.52 20.42 50.35
C ASN A 209 25.70 19.54 51.29
N ALA A 210 24.53 19.06 50.83
CA ALA A 210 23.67 18.22 51.64
C ALA A 210 24.32 16.87 52.00
N LYS A 211 25.20 16.32 51.13
CA LYS A 211 25.98 15.10 51.42
C LYS A 211 26.98 15.27 52.57
N LEU A 212 27.41 16.51 52.85
CA LEU A 212 28.39 16.81 53.91
C LEU A 212 27.75 16.93 55.29
N VAL A 213 26.40 16.95 55.38
CA VAL A 213 25.69 17.05 56.66
C VAL A 213 25.84 15.72 57.42
N PRO A 214 26.37 15.73 58.65
CA PRO A 214 26.64 14.51 59.42
C PRO A 214 25.35 13.82 59.90
N THR A 215 24.31 14.59 60.23
CA THR A 215 23.04 14.08 60.76
C THR A 215 21.97 13.95 59.66
N ARG A 216 21.37 12.75 59.57
CA ARG A 216 20.32 12.46 58.59
C ARG A 216 18.93 12.50 59.24
N THR A 217 18.19 13.58 58.97
CA THR A 217 16.76 13.69 59.30
C THR A 217 15.89 13.18 58.15
N GLU A 218 14.66 12.76 58.41
CA GLU A 218 13.71 12.35 57.36
C GLU A 218 13.39 13.47 56.35
N GLU A 219 13.31 14.72 56.79
CA GLU A 219 13.06 15.87 55.91
C GLU A 219 14.22 16.09 54.93
N LEU A 220 15.47 16.14 55.43
CA LEU A 220 16.64 16.27 54.57
C LEU A 220 16.80 15.09 53.60
N THR A 221 16.54 13.84 54.04
CA THR A 221 16.67 12.68 53.15
C THR A 221 15.61 12.69 52.05
N THR A 222 14.35 13.01 52.36
CA THR A 222 13.28 13.13 51.36
C THR A 222 13.53 14.28 50.39
N LEU A 223 14.02 15.42 50.87
CA LEU A 223 14.38 16.57 50.03
C LEU A 223 15.58 16.27 49.13
N GLN A 224 16.62 15.60 49.65
CA GLN A 224 17.77 15.15 48.87
C GLN A 224 17.37 14.18 47.75
N LEU A 225 16.53 13.19 48.06
CA LEU A 225 16.02 12.23 47.07
C LEU A 225 15.22 12.96 45.97
N SER A 226 14.33 13.87 46.37
CA SER A 226 13.51 14.66 45.45
C SER A 226 14.38 15.54 44.54
N ALA A 227 15.38 16.21 45.10
CA ALA A 227 16.35 17.02 44.36
C ALA A 227 17.21 16.19 43.41
N ALA A 228 17.62 14.98 43.81
CA ALA A 228 18.38 14.08 42.94
C ALA A 228 17.54 13.60 41.73
N ILE A 229 16.26 13.29 41.94
CA ILE A 229 15.32 12.92 40.86
C ILE A 229 15.14 14.09 39.89
N ILE A 230 14.87 15.30 40.41
CA ILE A 230 14.71 16.50 39.56
C ILE A 230 16.00 16.83 38.82
N LEU A 231 17.18 16.68 39.44
CA LEU A 231 18.45 16.90 38.76
C LEU A 231 18.60 15.97 37.56
N ARG A 232 18.39 14.65 37.76
CA ARG A 232 18.44 13.67 36.66
C ARG A 232 17.41 13.95 35.59
N ALA A 233 16.20 14.40 35.97
CA ALA A 233 15.16 14.78 35.03
C ALA A 233 15.56 16.01 34.20
N ARG A 234 16.15 17.03 34.83
CA ARG A 234 16.66 18.24 34.16
C ARG A 234 17.85 17.92 33.24
N GLU A 235 18.75 17.03 33.65
CA GLU A 235 19.84 16.51 32.81
C GLU A 235 19.30 15.78 31.58
N ALA A 236 18.34 14.85 31.77
CA ALA A 236 17.69 14.15 30.66
C ALA A 236 16.97 15.10 29.69
N LEU A 237 16.37 16.19 30.19
CA LEU A 237 15.77 17.23 29.35
C LEU A 237 16.81 18.00 28.53
N MET A 238 17.96 18.35 29.11
CA MET A 238 19.05 19.02 28.38
C MET A 238 19.65 18.11 27.30
N ASP A 239 19.76 16.81 27.58
CA ASP A 239 20.23 15.82 26.63
C ASP A 239 19.18 15.47 25.55
N GLY A 240 17.93 15.94 25.71
CA GLY A 240 16.81 15.61 24.83
C GLY A 240 16.33 14.16 24.95
N SER A 241 16.74 13.44 26.00
CA SER A 241 16.41 12.03 26.23
C SER A 241 15.07 11.88 26.98
N TRP A 242 13.97 11.93 26.22
CA TRP A 242 12.62 11.69 26.74
C TRP A 242 12.40 10.27 27.28
N GLN A 243 13.20 9.31 26.81
CA GLN A 243 13.11 7.93 27.25
C GLN A 243 13.68 7.77 28.67
N ASP A 244 14.82 8.41 28.94
CA ASP A 244 15.39 8.45 30.29
C ASP A 244 14.51 9.28 31.22
N LEU A 245 13.90 10.37 30.74
CA LEU A 245 12.94 11.12 31.54
C LEU A 245 11.72 10.24 31.92
N ALA A 246 11.21 9.41 31.00
CA ALA A 246 10.09 8.52 31.29
C ALA A 246 10.44 7.44 32.33
N THR A 247 11.65 6.89 32.30
CA THR A 247 12.10 5.92 33.32
C THR A 247 12.23 6.59 34.68
N ILE A 248 12.86 7.77 34.73
CA ILE A 248 12.99 8.57 35.97
C ILE A 248 11.61 8.92 36.55
N MET A 249 10.66 9.35 35.72
CA MET A 249 9.29 9.66 36.16
C MET A 249 8.52 8.43 36.65
N ASN A 250 8.86 7.23 36.17
CA ASN A 250 8.26 5.99 36.65
C ASN A 250 8.85 5.57 38.00
N ASP A 251 10.17 5.69 38.16
CA ASP A 251 10.86 5.45 39.42
C ASP A 251 10.37 6.40 40.52
N ALA A 252 10.12 7.67 40.14
CA ALA A 252 9.61 8.70 41.06
C ALA A 252 8.25 8.36 41.68
N LYS A 253 7.43 7.49 41.06
CA LYS A 253 6.13 7.07 41.62
C LYS A 253 6.27 6.18 42.86
N GLN A 254 7.41 5.54 43.04
CA GLN A 254 7.66 4.59 44.14
C GLN A 254 8.33 5.26 45.35
N VAL A 255 8.61 6.56 45.27
CA VAL A 255 9.38 7.30 46.26
C VAL A 255 8.54 8.43 46.86
N CYS A 256 8.69 8.68 48.16
CA CYS A 256 8.09 9.84 48.81
C CYS A 256 8.77 11.13 48.32
N ILE A 257 8.04 11.92 47.53
CA ILE A 257 8.50 13.21 46.99
C ILE A 257 8.16 14.33 47.96
N HIS A 258 9.11 15.22 48.19
CA HIS A 258 8.92 16.41 49.01
C HIS A 258 7.98 17.43 48.33
N GLN A 259 7.20 18.15 49.11
CA GLN A 259 6.14 19.06 48.63
C GLN A 259 6.66 20.11 47.63
N THR A 260 7.85 20.64 47.87
CA THR A 260 8.53 21.65 47.02
C THR A 260 8.90 21.14 45.62
N ALA A 261 9.03 19.82 45.44
CA ALA A 261 9.39 19.17 44.18
C ALA A 261 8.15 18.61 43.44
N LEU A 262 7.02 18.51 44.13
CA LEU A 262 5.84 17.78 43.66
C LEU A 262 5.24 18.41 42.40
N ASP A 263 5.17 19.75 42.34
CA ASP A 263 4.60 20.47 41.19
C ASP A 263 5.42 20.28 39.91
N GLU A 264 6.75 20.37 40.02
CA GLU A 264 7.65 20.13 38.88
C GLU A 264 7.55 18.69 38.40
N ILE A 265 7.52 17.70 39.30
CA ILE A 265 7.37 16.29 38.93
C ILE A 265 6.01 16.00 38.27
N ASN A 266 4.92 16.55 38.80
CA ASN A 266 3.59 16.39 38.21
C ASN A 266 3.49 17.05 36.82
N MET A 267 4.16 18.17 36.63
CA MET A 267 4.27 18.81 35.31
C MET A 267 5.09 17.95 34.35
N LEU A 268 6.26 17.47 34.76
CA LEU A 268 7.11 16.56 33.98
C LEU A 268 6.36 15.28 33.58
N HIS A 269 5.57 14.69 34.48
CA HIS A 269 4.78 13.50 34.18
C HIS A 269 3.75 13.74 33.06
N ARG A 270 3.03 14.87 33.13
CA ARG A 270 2.05 15.26 32.10
C ARG A 270 2.71 15.50 30.76
N GLU A 271 3.86 16.16 30.75
CA GLU A 271 4.59 16.51 29.53
C GLU A 271 5.22 15.27 28.87
N VAL A 272 5.74 14.32 29.65
CA VAL A 272 6.20 13.01 29.14
C VAL A 272 5.05 12.25 28.45
N GLN A 273 3.86 12.23 29.07
CA GLN A 273 2.69 11.60 28.48
C GLN A 273 2.30 12.28 27.16
N LEU A 274 2.23 13.61 27.15
CA LEU A 274 1.91 14.40 25.96
C LEU A 274 2.93 14.14 24.84
N HIS A 275 4.23 14.17 25.15
CA HIS A 275 5.29 13.85 24.17
C HIS A 275 5.13 12.44 23.58
N SER A 276 4.74 11.46 24.40
CA SER A 276 4.51 10.08 23.92
C SER A 276 3.35 10.00 22.92
N ILE A 277 2.26 10.74 23.16
CA ILE A 277 1.10 10.82 22.28
C ILE A 277 1.49 11.51 20.96
N ILE A 278 2.20 12.64 21.04
CA ILE A 278 2.70 13.36 19.86
C ILE A 278 3.59 12.45 19.00
N LYS A 279 4.52 11.72 19.64
CA LYS A 279 5.39 10.75 18.95
C LYS A 279 4.58 9.65 18.25
N ALA A 280 3.54 9.12 18.90
CA ALA A 280 2.67 8.11 18.30
C ALA A 280 1.92 8.65 17.06
N VAL A 281 1.38 9.87 17.13
CA VAL A 281 0.71 10.52 16.00
C VAL A 281 1.68 10.79 14.85
N LEU A 282 2.89 11.27 15.14
CA LEU A 282 3.92 11.47 14.11
C LEU A 282 4.33 10.17 13.42
N LEU A 283 4.39 9.06 14.16
CA LEU A 283 4.63 7.73 13.58
C LEU A 283 3.46 7.27 12.70
N LYS A 284 2.22 7.51 13.10
CA LYS A 284 1.03 7.25 12.26
C LYS A 284 1.08 8.07 10.96
N ILE A 285 1.41 9.36 11.04
CA ILE A 285 1.57 10.22 9.86
C ILE A 285 2.69 9.69 8.94
N GLN A 286 3.83 9.30 9.52
CA GLN A 286 4.94 8.74 8.75
C GLN A 286 4.53 7.45 8.04
N LYS A 287 3.88 6.53 8.74
CA LYS A 287 3.38 5.27 8.20
C LYS A 287 2.36 5.50 7.08
N GLY A 288 1.37 6.35 7.31
CA GLY A 288 0.38 6.71 6.29
C GLY A 288 1.02 7.39 5.07
N SER A 289 2.04 8.22 5.28
CA SER A 289 2.81 8.86 4.20
C SER A 289 3.63 7.87 3.38
N SER A 290 4.23 6.84 4.01
CA SER A 290 5.01 5.81 3.31
C SER A 290 4.12 4.82 2.57
N GLU A 291 2.98 4.45 3.17
CA GLU A 291 2.01 3.52 2.57
C GLU A 291 1.09 4.21 1.55
N ARG A 292 1.15 5.56 1.45
CA ARG A 292 0.27 6.39 0.60
C ARG A 292 -1.22 6.12 0.84
N ASN A 293 -1.59 5.75 2.06
CA ASN A 293 -2.96 5.39 2.41
C ASN A 293 -3.74 6.64 2.85
N ILE A 294 -4.75 7.04 2.07
CA ILE A 294 -5.59 8.21 2.31
C ILE A 294 -6.31 8.11 3.67
N ASP A 295 -7.00 6.99 3.94
CA ASP A 295 -7.77 6.80 5.18
C ASP A 295 -6.88 6.90 6.43
N ALA A 296 -5.70 6.29 6.37
CA ALA A 296 -4.73 6.34 7.46
C ALA A 296 -4.14 7.76 7.66
N LEU A 297 -3.87 8.48 6.58
CA LEU A 297 -3.40 9.87 6.59
C LEU A 297 -4.46 10.83 7.13
N GLU A 298 -5.71 10.71 6.69
CA GLU A 298 -6.85 11.51 7.17
C GLU A 298 -7.06 11.33 8.68
N ALA A 299 -7.09 10.08 9.16
CA ALA A 299 -7.21 9.78 10.58
C ALA A 299 -6.04 10.36 11.40
N ALA A 300 -4.80 10.17 10.92
CA ALA A 300 -3.61 10.66 11.62
C ALA A 300 -3.53 12.20 11.65
N LEU A 301 -3.92 12.88 10.58
CA LEU A 301 -3.98 14.34 10.51
C LEU A 301 -5.11 14.90 11.38
N HIS A 302 -6.26 14.23 11.46
CA HIS A 302 -7.34 14.62 12.38
C HIS A 302 -6.90 14.52 13.85
N GLU A 303 -6.22 13.43 14.23
CA GLU A 303 -5.58 13.31 15.55
C GLU A 303 -4.56 14.44 15.79
N ALA A 304 -3.74 14.78 14.80
CA ALA A 304 -2.77 15.88 14.91
C ALA A 304 -3.43 17.26 15.09
N ASP A 305 -4.55 17.52 14.41
CA ASP A 305 -5.31 18.76 14.55
C ASP A 305 -5.97 18.87 15.93
N SER A 306 -6.46 17.75 16.50
CA SER A 306 -6.99 17.71 17.87
C SER A 306 -5.94 18.06 18.92
N LEU A 307 -4.67 17.74 18.65
CA LEU A 307 -3.51 18.08 19.48
C LEU A 307 -2.91 19.46 19.11
N ARG A 308 -3.52 20.18 18.17
CA ARG A 308 -3.06 21.49 17.66
C ARG A 308 -1.63 21.50 17.12
N LEU A 309 -1.15 20.37 16.59
CA LEU A 309 0.20 20.25 16.04
C LEU A 309 0.41 21.12 14.78
N SER A 310 -0.67 21.51 14.11
CA SER A 310 -0.67 22.47 12.99
C SER A 310 -0.29 23.90 13.40
N SER A 311 -0.30 24.21 14.70
CA SER A 311 0.18 25.48 15.28
C SER A 311 1.33 25.26 16.26
N SER A 312 2.03 24.14 16.14
CA SER A 312 3.18 23.82 16.99
C SER A 312 4.29 24.87 16.83
N PRO A 313 4.94 25.30 17.94
CA PRO A 313 6.14 26.14 17.86
C PRO A 313 7.36 25.39 17.30
N ASP A 314 7.33 24.05 17.28
CA ASP A 314 8.38 23.23 16.67
C ASP A 314 8.22 23.15 15.14
N LEU A 315 9.17 23.78 14.45
CA LEU A 315 9.22 23.84 12.99
C LEU A 315 9.28 22.46 12.32
N HIS A 316 9.90 21.46 12.95
CA HIS A 316 10.02 20.11 12.40
C HIS A 316 8.70 19.34 12.45
N VAL A 317 7.97 19.46 13.56
CA VAL A 317 6.61 18.91 13.69
C VAL A 317 5.68 19.57 12.70
N LEU A 318 5.71 20.91 12.63
CA LEU A 318 4.92 21.69 11.69
C LEU A 318 5.19 21.29 10.22
N ALA A 319 6.47 21.19 9.85
CA ALA A 319 6.88 20.80 8.50
C ALA A 319 6.39 19.39 8.13
N ARG A 320 6.44 18.44 9.07
CA ARG A 320 5.94 17.07 8.85
C ARG A 320 4.42 17.04 8.64
N VAL A 321 3.65 17.73 9.48
CA VAL A 321 2.19 17.81 9.37
C VAL A 321 1.78 18.48 8.05
N ASN A 322 2.42 19.60 7.70
CA ASN A 322 2.14 20.32 6.45
C ASN A 322 2.49 19.49 5.21
N LYS A 323 3.63 18.79 5.21
CA LYS A 323 4.03 17.91 4.11
C LYS A 323 3.06 16.73 3.94
N ALA A 324 2.58 16.16 5.04
CA ALA A 324 1.57 15.10 5.01
C ALA A 324 0.22 15.61 4.48
N ARG A 325 -0.18 16.84 4.82
CA ARG A 325 -1.40 17.47 4.29
C ARG A 325 -1.31 17.73 2.79
N GLN A 326 -0.20 18.29 2.32
CA GLN A 326 0.05 18.48 0.87
C GLN A 326 0.04 17.15 0.11
N LEU A 327 0.58 16.09 0.70
CA LEU A 327 0.51 14.77 0.12
C LEU A 327 -0.95 14.28 0.04
N LEU A 328 -1.71 14.39 1.13
CA LEU A 328 -3.10 14.00 1.16
C LEU A 328 -3.93 14.73 0.10
N ASP A 329 -3.74 16.04 -0.07
CA ASP A 329 -4.43 16.83 -1.10
C ASP A 329 -4.15 16.30 -2.51
N ARG A 330 -2.89 15.94 -2.80
CA ARG A 330 -2.49 15.36 -4.09
C ARG A 330 -3.11 13.98 -4.30
N LEU A 331 -3.13 13.13 -3.27
CA LEU A 331 -3.73 11.79 -3.36
C LEU A 331 -5.24 11.86 -3.57
N ASN A 332 -5.94 12.74 -2.83
CA ASN A 332 -7.37 12.98 -2.97
C ASN A 332 -7.72 13.53 -4.36
N ALA A 333 -6.90 14.42 -4.92
CA ALA A 333 -7.10 14.92 -6.28
C ALA A 333 -7.07 13.79 -7.33
N VAL A 334 -6.15 12.82 -7.19
CA VAL A 334 -6.07 11.65 -8.09
C VAL A 334 -7.24 10.70 -7.86
N ASP A 335 -7.62 10.41 -6.61
CA ASP A 335 -8.77 9.55 -6.28
C ASP A 335 -10.07 10.11 -6.86
N GLU A 336 -10.29 11.43 -6.78
CA GLU A 336 -11.45 12.09 -7.39
C GLU A 336 -11.41 12.09 -8.93
N LYS A 337 -10.24 12.30 -9.55
CA LYS A 337 -10.10 12.16 -11.02
C LYS A 337 -10.49 10.75 -11.47
N VAL A 338 -10.01 9.71 -10.77
CA VAL A 338 -10.34 8.31 -11.10
C VAL A 338 -11.85 8.07 -10.94
N LYS A 339 -12.47 8.55 -9.85
CA LYS A 339 -13.94 8.44 -9.68
C LYS A 339 -14.71 9.13 -10.80
N LEU A 340 -14.29 10.32 -11.21
CA LEU A 340 -14.92 11.05 -12.33
C LEU A 340 -14.78 10.30 -13.65
N CYS A 341 -13.61 9.73 -13.94
CA CYS A 341 -13.38 8.93 -15.15
C CYS A 341 -14.22 7.66 -15.16
N VAL A 342 -14.36 6.99 -14.01
CA VAL A 342 -15.24 5.82 -13.83
C VAL A 342 -16.71 6.20 -14.08
N ASN A 343 -17.18 7.33 -13.54
CA ASN A 343 -18.56 7.78 -13.73
C ASN A 343 -18.87 8.20 -15.18
N ARG A 344 -17.86 8.66 -15.92
CA ARG A 344 -17.99 9.10 -17.32
C ARG A 344 -17.60 8.03 -18.33
N SER A 345 -17.18 6.84 -17.86
CA SER A 345 -16.67 5.75 -18.70
C SER A 345 -15.57 6.19 -19.68
N ASP A 346 -14.73 7.14 -19.29
CA ASP A 346 -13.64 7.68 -20.12
C ASP A 346 -12.36 6.85 -19.93
N LEU A 347 -12.04 6.02 -20.92
CA LEU A 347 -10.85 5.17 -20.91
C LEU A 347 -9.55 5.97 -20.91
N THR A 348 -9.50 7.09 -21.64
CA THR A 348 -8.28 7.87 -21.82
C THR A 348 -7.91 8.65 -20.57
N GLY A 349 -8.91 9.29 -19.95
CA GLY A 349 -8.76 9.94 -18.65
C GLY A 349 -8.44 8.94 -17.53
N LEU A 350 -9.02 7.73 -17.60
CA LEU A 350 -8.78 6.67 -16.63
C LEU A 350 -7.35 6.13 -16.70
N ASP A 351 -6.84 5.80 -17.90
CA ASP A 351 -5.46 5.33 -18.08
C ASP A 351 -4.44 6.39 -17.66
N ALA A 352 -4.68 7.67 -18.00
CA ALA A 352 -3.82 8.77 -17.56
C ALA A 352 -3.83 8.94 -16.02
N SER A 353 -4.99 8.84 -15.40
CA SER A 353 -5.14 8.97 -13.93
C SER A 353 -4.52 7.78 -13.18
N LEU A 354 -4.57 6.58 -13.76
CA LEU A 354 -3.91 5.39 -13.19
C LEU A 354 -2.39 5.44 -13.32
N GLU A 355 -1.85 5.94 -14.43
CA GLU A 355 -0.42 6.21 -14.56
C GLU A 355 0.03 7.31 -13.58
N GLU A 356 -0.77 8.37 -13.38
CA GLU A 356 -0.53 9.36 -12.34
C GLU A 356 -0.50 8.72 -10.93
N ALA A 357 -1.45 7.82 -10.63
CA ALA A 357 -1.49 7.08 -9.37
C ALA A 357 -0.26 6.16 -9.19
N LYS A 358 0.15 5.45 -10.23
CA LYS A 358 1.34 4.58 -10.24
C LYS A 358 2.63 5.36 -10.02
N ASN A 359 2.77 6.53 -10.64
CA ASN A 359 3.89 7.45 -10.41
C ASN A 359 3.95 7.93 -8.95
N LEU A 360 2.81 8.04 -8.29
CA LEU A 360 2.71 8.38 -6.87
C LEU A 360 2.84 7.17 -5.93
N GLN A 361 2.94 5.95 -6.47
CA GLN A 361 2.89 4.68 -5.74
C GLN A 361 1.61 4.56 -4.88
N PHE A 362 0.49 5.01 -5.44
CA PHE A 362 -0.79 5.09 -4.79
C PHE A 362 -1.80 4.13 -5.45
N THR A 363 -2.61 3.48 -4.63
CA THR A 363 -3.71 2.62 -5.08
C THR A 363 -5.04 3.33 -4.79
N PRO A 364 -5.75 3.85 -5.82
CA PRO A 364 -7.05 4.49 -5.64
C PRO A 364 -8.08 3.60 -4.94
N ARG A 365 -9.02 4.20 -4.19
CA ARG A 365 -10.05 3.46 -3.44
C ARG A 365 -10.98 2.64 -4.36
N SER A 366 -11.04 3.01 -5.64
CA SER A 366 -11.92 2.41 -6.66
C SER A 366 -11.29 1.30 -7.51
N VAL A 367 -10.01 0.96 -7.33
CA VAL A 367 -9.24 0.03 -8.21
C VAL A 367 -9.93 -1.31 -8.52
N PRO A 368 -10.59 -2.02 -7.59
CA PRO A 368 -11.19 -3.32 -7.91
C PRO A 368 -12.29 -3.25 -8.99
N ARG A 369 -12.95 -2.09 -9.13
CA ARG A 369 -13.97 -1.85 -10.15
C ARG A 369 -13.39 -1.33 -11.47
N VAL A 370 -12.14 -0.89 -11.47
CA VAL A 370 -11.52 -0.15 -12.57
C VAL A 370 -10.97 -1.09 -13.64
N ASP A 371 -10.29 -2.19 -13.28
CA ASP A 371 -9.76 -3.13 -14.26
C ASP A 371 -10.87 -3.83 -15.05
N ASP A 372 -11.92 -4.30 -14.36
CA ASP A 372 -13.09 -4.94 -14.97
C ASP A 372 -13.88 -3.96 -15.86
N LEU A 373 -14.03 -2.70 -15.45
CA LEU A 373 -14.63 -1.66 -16.29
C LEU A 373 -13.75 -1.35 -17.51
N ARG A 374 -12.43 -1.24 -17.33
CA ARG A 374 -11.48 -0.97 -18.42
C ARG A 374 -11.53 -2.07 -19.47
N ASP A 375 -11.52 -3.32 -19.04
CA ASP A 375 -11.53 -4.46 -19.95
C ASP A 375 -12.86 -4.56 -20.70
N ARG A 376 -13.99 -4.28 -20.03
CA ARG A 376 -15.29 -4.13 -20.70
C ARG A 376 -15.30 -3.02 -21.74
N ILE A 377 -14.86 -1.80 -21.40
CA ILE A 377 -14.84 -0.66 -22.34
C ILE A 377 -13.95 -0.98 -23.55
N LYS A 378 -12.77 -1.61 -23.33
CA LYS A 378 -11.90 -2.07 -24.42
C LYS A 378 -12.58 -3.08 -25.33
N GLN A 379 -13.34 -4.04 -24.77
CA GLN A 379 -14.12 -4.98 -25.57
C GLN A 379 -15.20 -4.27 -26.39
N PHE A 380 -15.88 -3.26 -25.82
CA PHE A 380 -16.85 -2.44 -26.56
C PHE A 380 -16.19 -1.70 -27.73
N PHE A 381 -15.01 -1.11 -27.51
CA PHE A 381 -14.30 -0.39 -28.56
C PHE A 381 -13.84 -1.31 -29.70
N ASN A 382 -13.32 -2.49 -29.37
CA ASN A 382 -12.94 -3.49 -30.37
C ASN A 382 -14.16 -3.97 -31.18
N LYS A 383 -15.29 -4.23 -30.51
CA LYS A 383 -16.54 -4.59 -31.20
C LYS A 383 -17.03 -3.46 -32.12
N ALA A 384 -16.92 -2.21 -31.67
CA ALA A 384 -17.23 -1.03 -32.47
C ALA A 384 -16.36 -0.93 -33.73
N GLU A 385 -15.06 -1.13 -33.59
CA GLU A 385 -14.11 -1.11 -34.71
C GLU A 385 -14.43 -2.20 -35.74
N ILE A 386 -14.60 -3.44 -35.28
CA ILE A 386 -15.00 -4.57 -36.15
C ILE A 386 -16.34 -4.28 -36.85
N ALA A 387 -17.32 -3.71 -36.15
CA ALA A 387 -18.63 -3.43 -36.72
C ALA A 387 -18.57 -2.36 -37.84
N VAL A 388 -17.71 -1.36 -37.69
CA VAL A 388 -17.46 -0.34 -38.73
C VAL A 388 -16.72 -0.96 -39.91
N GLU A 389 -15.65 -1.74 -39.68
CA GLU A 389 -14.88 -2.40 -40.74
C GLU A 389 -15.69 -3.42 -41.55
N THR A 390 -16.57 -4.16 -40.89
CA THR A 390 -17.50 -5.10 -41.53
C THR A 390 -18.73 -4.43 -42.14
N VAL A 391 -18.94 -3.13 -41.86
CA VAL A 391 -20.17 -2.39 -42.23
C VAL A 391 -21.44 -3.10 -41.71
N ASP A 392 -21.36 -3.72 -40.54
CA ASP A 392 -22.49 -4.41 -39.91
C ASP A 392 -23.43 -3.41 -39.21
N THR A 393 -24.51 -3.06 -39.88
CA THR A 393 -25.48 -2.08 -39.39
C THR A 393 -26.30 -2.61 -38.21
N SER A 394 -26.41 -3.92 -38.02
CA SER A 394 -27.13 -4.51 -36.90
C SER A 394 -26.30 -4.41 -35.62
N ALA A 395 -25.02 -4.80 -35.69
CA ALA A 395 -24.07 -4.64 -34.61
C ALA A 395 -23.86 -3.16 -34.25
N ILE A 396 -23.72 -2.27 -35.25
CA ILE A 396 -23.58 -0.82 -35.00
C ILE A 396 -24.78 -0.26 -34.22
N ARG A 397 -26.03 -0.63 -34.58
CA ARG A 397 -27.24 -0.15 -33.87
C ARG A 397 -27.24 -0.61 -32.42
N GLN A 398 -26.96 -1.89 -32.18
CA GLN A 398 -26.91 -2.45 -30.81
C GLN A 398 -25.82 -1.77 -29.98
N LEU A 399 -24.63 -1.56 -30.55
CA LEU A 399 -23.52 -0.91 -29.85
C LEU A 399 -23.83 0.55 -29.51
N LEU A 400 -24.45 1.32 -30.41
CA LEU A 400 -24.84 2.70 -30.14
C LEU A 400 -25.89 2.78 -29.02
N GLU A 401 -26.86 1.86 -29.00
CA GLU A 401 -27.89 1.80 -27.95
C GLU A 401 -27.29 1.42 -26.59
N MET A 402 -26.44 0.40 -26.55
CA MET A 402 -25.73 -0.01 -25.34
C MET A 402 -24.82 1.10 -24.80
N ALA A 403 -24.08 1.77 -25.69
CA ALA A 403 -23.20 2.88 -25.33
C ALA A 403 -23.98 4.07 -24.75
N GLN A 404 -25.15 4.37 -25.30
CA GLN A 404 -26.01 5.42 -24.76
C GLN A 404 -26.55 5.06 -23.36
N ASN A 405 -26.94 3.81 -23.14
CA ASN A 405 -27.42 3.34 -21.84
C ASN A 405 -26.33 3.36 -20.77
N GLU A 406 -25.09 3.04 -21.15
CA GLU A 406 -23.93 3.00 -20.25
C GLU A 406 -23.12 4.31 -20.20
N ASN A 407 -23.59 5.37 -20.88
CA ASN A 407 -22.88 6.64 -21.06
C ASN A 407 -21.42 6.49 -21.54
N ILE A 408 -21.18 5.50 -22.41
CA ILE A 408 -19.87 5.25 -23.01
C ILE A 408 -19.76 6.06 -24.31
N GLN A 409 -18.69 6.84 -24.46
CA GLN A 409 -18.38 7.46 -25.75
C GLN A 409 -17.65 6.44 -26.64
N LEU A 410 -18.25 6.08 -27.77
CA LEU A 410 -17.65 5.11 -28.69
C LEU A 410 -16.65 5.78 -29.66
N PRO A 411 -15.57 5.09 -30.02
CA PRO A 411 -14.69 5.55 -31.09
C PRO A 411 -15.48 5.56 -32.42
N ARG A 412 -15.25 6.58 -33.26
CA ARG A 412 -15.86 6.71 -34.59
C ARG A 412 -17.40 6.71 -34.59
N GLU A 413 -18.03 7.17 -33.50
CA GLU A 413 -19.48 7.23 -33.37
C GLU A 413 -20.17 8.00 -34.52
N GLU A 414 -19.53 9.06 -35.03
CA GLU A 414 -20.02 9.78 -36.21
C GLU A 414 -20.01 8.92 -37.47
N GLU A 415 -18.95 8.13 -37.68
CA GLU A 415 -18.82 7.23 -38.83
C GLU A 415 -19.90 6.14 -38.77
N MET A 416 -20.12 5.56 -37.59
CA MET A 416 -21.22 4.61 -37.33
C MET A 416 -22.59 5.21 -37.68
N ARG A 417 -22.88 6.44 -37.24
CA ARG A 417 -24.13 7.12 -37.59
C ARG A 417 -24.25 7.39 -39.09
N ARG A 418 -23.16 7.77 -39.75
CA ARG A 418 -23.13 7.95 -41.22
C ARG A 418 -23.40 6.63 -41.94
N LEU A 419 -22.82 5.51 -41.48
CA LEU A 419 -23.08 4.17 -42.02
C LEU A 419 -24.57 3.81 -41.93
N LEU A 420 -25.24 4.11 -40.81
CA LEU A 420 -26.67 3.84 -40.66
C LEU A 420 -27.58 4.71 -41.55
N ALA A 421 -27.08 5.83 -42.09
CA ALA A 421 -27.84 6.73 -42.95
C ALA A 421 -27.85 6.32 -44.43
N TYR A 422 -26.99 5.38 -44.85
CA TYR A 422 -26.93 4.94 -46.24
C TYR A 422 -28.10 4.02 -46.63
N PRO A 423 -28.55 4.05 -47.90
CA PRO A 423 -29.55 3.11 -48.41
C PRO A 423 -29.07 1.65 -48.37
N PRO A 424 -29.98 0.66 -48.20
CA PRO A 424 -29.62 -0.77 -48.13
C PRO A 424 -28.80 -1.27 -49.33
N THR A 425 -29.09 -0.78 -50.53
CA THR A 425 -28.40 -1.18 -51.76
C THR A 425 -26.94 -0.72 -51.79
N GLN A 426 -26.65 0.47 -51.25
CA GLN A 426 -25.29 0.97 -51.14
C GLN A 426 -24.53 0.23 -50.03
N LEU A 427 -25.20 -0.05 -48.91
CA LEU A 427 -24.63 -0.82 -47.80
C LEU A 427 -24.19 -2.22 -48.22
N GLU A 428 -24.99 -2.92 -49.02
CA GLU A 428 -24.63 -4.25 -49.53
C GLU A 428 -23.37 -4.21 -50.41
N LYS A 429 -23.25 -3.18 -51.26
CA LYS A 429 -22.04 -2.97 -52.07
C LYS A 429 -20.83 -2.63 -51.20
N MET A 430 -21.01 -1.81 -50.16
CA MET A 430 -19.94 -1.44 -49.24
C MET A 430 -19.47 -2.65 -48.41
N ARG A 431 -20.38 -3.50 -47.94
CA ARG A 431 -20.05 -4.76 -47.25
C ARG A 431 -19.25 -5.70 -48.11
N LEU A 432 -19.68 -5.89 -49.35
CA LEU A 432 -18.96 -6.74 -50.31
C LEU A 432 -17.54 -6.21 -50.54
N ASN A 433 -17.41 -4.91 -50.81
CA ASN A 433 -16.09 -4.28 -51.00
C ASN A 433 -15.21 -4.39 -49.76
N ALA A 434 -15.77 -4.20 -48.55
CA ALA A 434 -15.04 -4.34 -47.30
C ALA A 434 -14.59 -5.78 -47.05
N ALA A 435 -15.41 -6.78 -47.39
CA ALA A 435 -15.04 -8.19 -47.32
C ALA A 435 -13.88 -8.51 -48.28
N ILE A 436 -13.94 -8.02 -49.52
CA ILE A 436 -12.85 -8.18 -50.52
C ILE A 436 -11.55 -7.54 -50.01
N GLN A 437 -11.60 -6.32 -49.49
CA GLN A 437 -10.42 -5.60 -49.00
C GLN A 437 -9.74 -6.31 -47.82
N ARG A 438 -10.53 -6.98 -46.95
CA ARG A 438 -10.01 -7.74 -45.81
C ARG A 438 -9.55 -9.15 -46.17
N GLY A 439 -9.80 -9.61 -47.40
CA GLY A 439 -9.55 -11.00 -47.80
C GLY A 439 -10.47 -12.00 -47.09
N ASP A 440 -11.63 -11.56 -46.62
CA ASP A 440 -12.61 -12.39 -45.92
C ASP A 440 -13.51 -13.10 -46.95
N GLU A 441 -13.04 -14.26 -47.42
CA GLU A 441 -13.68 -15.06 -48.46
C GLU A 441 -15.12 -15.45 -48.08
N GLU A 442 -15.34 -15.83 -46.83
CA GLU A 442 -16.63 -16.29 -46.34
C GLU A 442 -17.67 -15.16 -46.37
N ALA A 443 -17.25 -13.95 -45.97
CA ALA A 443 -18.12 -12.77 -46.05
C ALA A 443 -18.43 -12.36 -47.50
N VAL A 444 -17.48 -12.55 -48.44
CA VAL A 444 -17.72 -12.32 -49.88
C VAL A 444 -18.75 -13.31 -50.43
N ILE A 445 -18.60 -14.59 -50.11
CA ILE A 445 -19.51 -15.65 -50.54
C ILE A 445 -20.91 -15.40 -49.97
N ALA A 446 -21.02 -15.16 -48.66
CA ALA A 446 -22.29 -14.87 -48.00
C ALA A 446 -23.00 -13.65 -48.60
N SER A 447 -22.25 -12.57 -48.88
CA SER A 447 -22.77 -11.37 -49.53
C SER A 447 -23.28 -11.66 -50.95
N THR A 448 -22.51 -12.39 -51.74
CA THR A 448 -22.87 -12.76 -53.13
C THR A 448 -24.08 -13.68 -53.17
N MET A 449 -24.12 -14.70 -52.31
CA MET A 449 -25.26 -15.59 -52.15
C MET A 449 -26.52 -14.85 -51.73
N GLY A 450 -26.41 -13.86 -50.83
CA GLY A 450 -27.50 -13.00 -50.41
C GLY A 450 -28.05 -12.16 -51.58
N MET A 451 -27.16 -11.52 -52.35
CA MET A 451 -27.54 -10.77 -53.55
C MET A 451 -28.24 -11.66 -54.59
N LYS A 452 -27.70 -12.86 -54.85
CA LYS A 452 -28.31 -13.83 -55.78
C LYS A 452 -29.63 -14.38 -55.27
N THR A 453 -29.82 -14.49 -53.96
CA THR A 453 -31.11 -14.86 -53.38
C THR A 453 -32.19 -13.86 -53.79
N LYS A 454 -31.93 -12.56 -53.64
CA LYS A 454 -32.83 -11.49 -54.09
C LYS A 454 -32.99 -11.46 -55.61
N PHE A 455 -31.91 -11.71 -56.35
CA PHE A 455 -31.96 -11.81 -57.81
C PHE A 455 -32.95 -12.88 -58.27
N PHE A 456 -32.95 -14.06 -57.64
CA PHE A 456 -33.86 -15.16 -57.94
C PHE A 456 -35.21 -15.07 -57.21
N GLU A 457 -35.46 -14.08 -56.35
CA GLU A 457 -36.81 -13.86 -55.77
C GLU A 457 -37.81 -13.44 -56.84
N GLN A 458 -37.37 -12.75 -57.89
CA GLN A 458 -38.23 -12.33 -59.00
C GLN A 458 -38.60 -13.52 -59.90
N GLU A 459 -39.88 -13.70 -60.22
CA GLU A 459 -40.31 -14.83 -61.06
C GLU A 459 -39.73 -14.76 -62.49
N SER A 460 -39.63 -13.57 -63.06
CA SER A 460 -39.05 -13.33 -64.38
C SER A 460 -37.60 -13.85 -64.50
N THR A 461 -36.78 -13.69 -63.46
CA THR A 461 -35.40 -14.20 -63.49
C THR A 461 -35.36 -15.72 -63.39
N ARG A 462 -36.28 -16.35 -62.64
CA ARG A 462 -36.39 -17.82 -62.59
C ARG A 462 -36.86 -18.42 -63.91
N GLU A 463 -37.74 -17.73 -64.63
CA GLU A 463 -38.22 -18.17 -65.94
C GLU A 463 -37.11 -18.12 -67.00
N LEU A 464 -36.32 -17.04 -67.03
CA LEU A 464 -35.21 -16.86 -67.97
C LEU A 464 -34.10 -17.91 -67.79
N HIS A 465 -33.88 -18.39 -66.57
CA HIS A 465 -32.80 -19.34 -66.25
C HIS A 465 -33.28 -20.80 -66.09
N ARG A 466 -34.43 -21.17 -66.68
CA ARG A 466 -34.82 -22.59 -66.80
C ARG A 466 -33.87 -23.30 -67.78
N LEU A 467 -33.47 -24.53 -67.45
CA LEU A 467 -32.52 -25.31 -68.27
C LEU A 467 -32.94 -25.49 -69.72
N GLU A 468 -34.24 -25.49 -70.02
CA GLU A 468 -34.80 -25.55 -71.38
C GLU A 468 -34.34 -24.38 -72.26
N TYR A 469 -34.01 -23.23 -71.66
CA TYR A 469 -33.51 -22.04 -72.35
C TYR A 469 -31.98 -21.96 -72.39
N PHE A 470 -31.27 -22.93 -71.81
CA PHE A 470 -29.83 -22.98 -71.89
C PHE A 470 -29.41 -23.39 -73.31
N LYS A 471 -29.03 -22.39 -74.13
CA LYS A 471 -28.76 -22.58 -75.57
C LYS A 471 -27.80 -23.71 -75.91
N PRO A 472 -26.70 -23.98 -75.17
CA PRO A 472 -25.80 -25.08 -75.49
C PRO A 472 -26.41 -26.48 -75.26
N LEU A 473 -27.50 -26.62 -74.49
CA LEU A 473 -28.16 -27.90 -74.26
C LEU A 473 -28.82 -28.43 -75.54
N LYS A 474 -28.62 -29.70 -75.86
CA LYS A 474 -29.35 -30.36 -76.96
C LYS A 474 -30.82 -30.47 -76.62
N THR A 475 -31.66 -30.47 -77.66
CA THR A 475 -33.04 -30.89 -77.49
C THR A 475 -33.10 -32.41 -77.26
N PRO A 476 -34.15 -32.95 -76.63
CA PRO A 476 -34.34 -34.41 -76.53
C PRO A 476 -34.23 -35.12 -77.87
N GLN A 477 -34.77 -34.50 -78.93
CA GLN A 477 -34.71 -35.03 -80.30
C GLN A 477 -33.29 -35.14 -80.82
N GLU A 478 -32.47 -34.10 -80.64
CA GLU A 478 -31.05 -34.09 -81.03
C GLU A 478 -30.22 -35.10 -80.24
N PHE A 479 -30.51 -35.28 -78.95
CA PHE A 479 -29.81 -36.24 -78.10
C PHE A 479 -30.06 -37.70 -78.51
N ALA A 480 -31.29 -38.01 -78.96
CA ALA A 480 -31.67 -39.34 -79.41
C ALA A 480 -31.39 -39.62 -80.89
N ALA A 481 -31.01 -38.61 -81.67
CA ALA A 481 -30.76 -38.74 -83.11
C ALA A 481 -29.60 -39.71 -83.41
N ASN A 482 -29.80 -40.61 -84.38
CA ASN A 482 -28.78 -41.55 -84.89
C ASN A 482 -28.19 -42.53 -83.85
N THR A 483 -28.94 -42.85 -82.78
CA THR A 483 -28.43 -43.67 -81.66
C THR A 483 -28.76 -45.16 -81.73
N GLY A 484 -29.57 -45.61 -82.70
CA GLY A 484 -29.93 -47.04 -82.86
C GLY A 484 -30.81 -47.64 -81.73
N VAL A 485 -31.25 -46.81 -80.77
CA VAL A 485 -32.10 -47.17 -79.62
C VAL A 485 -33.52 -46.64 -79.83
N ILE A 486 -34.51 -47.15 -79.08
CA ILE A 486 -35.89 -46.63 -79.09
C ILE A 486 -35.88 -45.13 -78.72
N ALA A 487 -36.07 -44.28 -79.73
CA ALA A 487 -35.87 -42.84 -79.62
C ALA A 487 -36.78 -42.17 -78.58
N SER A 488 -38.02 -42.66 -78.39
CA SER A 488 -38.99 -42.06 -77.46
C SER A 488 -38.62 -42.23 -75.99
N GLY A 489 -38.13 -43.40 -75.57
CA GLY A 489 -37.70 -43.65 -74.19
C GLY A 489 -36.41 -42.90 -73.82
N LEU A 490 -35.49 -42.79 -74.79
CA LEU A 490 -34.23 -42.04 -74.60
C LEU A 490 -34.46 -40.52 -74.51
N GLN A 491 -35.43 -39.98 -75.26
CA GLN A 491 -35.85 -38.59 -75.18
C GLN A 491 -36.41 -38.25 -73.79
N ALA A 492 -37.34 -39.06 -73.28
CA ALA A 492 -37.99 -38.83 -71.99
C ALA A 492 -37.01 -38.90 -70.81
N THR A 493 -35.94 -39.70 -70.94
CA THR A 493 -34.95 -39.91 -69.90
C THR A 493 -33.67 -39.07 -70.08
N MET A 494 -33.65 -38.10 -71.01
CA MET A 494 -32.45 -37.32 -71.31
C MET A 494 -31.86 -36.63 -70.06
N LEU A 495 -32.69 -36.02 -69.22
CA LEU A 495 -32.27 -35.27 -68.02
C LEU A 495 -32.63 -35.94 -66.69
N SER A 496 -33.04 -37.21 -66.71
CA SER A 496 -33.31 -38.01 -65.51
C SER A 496 -32.25 -39.09 -65.31
N HIS A 497 -32.12 -39.65 -64.11
CA HIS A 497 -31.18 -40.73 -63.80
C HIS A 497 -31.28 -41.91 -64.78
N SER A 498 -30.13 -42.50 -65.11
CA SER A 498 -30.00 -43.69 -65.96
C SER A 498 -28.83 -44.54 -65.48
N THR A 499 -28.94 -45.87 -65.62
CA THR A 499 -27.86 -46.84 -65.38
C THR A 499 -27.14 -47.27 -66.66
N THR A 500 -27.62 -46.82 -67.83
CA THR A 500 -27.00 -47.04 -69.14
C THR A 500 -26.24 -45.80 -69.60
N PRO A 501 -25.12 -45.93 -70.34
CA PRO A 501 -24.30 -44.80 -70.77
C PRO A 501 -25.07 -43.96 -71.77
N ILE A 502 -24.84 -42.65 -71.75
CA ILE A 502 -25.39 -41.77 -72.77
C ILE A 502 -24.79 -42.08 -74.16
N PRO A 503 -25.58 -42.02 -75.24
CA PRO A 503 -25.10 -42.28 -76.59
C PRO A 503 -24.37 -41.07 -77.22
N SER A 504 -24.63 -39.86 -76.75
CA SER A 504 -23.92 -38.63 -77.12
C SER A 504 -23.89 -37.63 -75.95
N SER A 505 -23.11 -36.55 -76.04
CA SER A 505 -23.10 -35.47 -75.02
C SER A 505 -24.47 -34.83 -74.81
N LEU A 506 -24.72 -34.25 -73.64
CA LEU A 506 -25.94 -33.48 -73.35
C LEU A 506 -25.92 -32.10 -74.01
N THR A 507 -24.75 -31.48 -74.13
CA THR A 507 -24.57 -30.21 -74.85
C THR A 507 -24.10 -30.40 -76.29
N ARG A 508 -24.31 -29.38 -77.12
CA ARG A 508 -23.76 -29.26 -78.47
C ARG A 508 -22.27 -28.94 -78.34
N MET A 509 -21.44 -29.80 -78.92
CA MET A 509 -19.98 -29.68 -78.92
C MET A 509 -19.48 -29.50 -80.34
N ASP A 510 -18.59 -28.55 -80.57
CA ASP A 510 -18.02 -28.28 -81.91
C ASP A 510 -16.93 -29.31 -82.30
N SER A 511 -16.36 -30.00 -81.31
CA SER A 511 -15.24 -30.92 -81.45
C SER A 511 -15.66 -32.38 -81.24
N THR A 512 -15.43 -33.25 -82.25
CA THR A 512 -15.68 -34.70 -82.14
C THR A 512 -14.92 -35.37 -80.98
N PRO A 513 -13.64 -35.03 -80.71
CA PRO A 513 -12.95 -35.46 -79.50
C PRO A 513 -13.67 -35.11 -78.19
N ALA A 514 -14.19 -33.88 -78.05
CA ALA A 514 -14.91 -33.44 -76.85
C ALA A 514 -16.20 -34.23 -76.64
N GLY A 515 -16.95 -34.50 -77.71
CA GLY A 515 -18.14 -35.36 -77.66
C GLY A 515 -17.82 -36.80 -77.22
N SER A 516 -16.70 -37.36 -77.67
CA SER A 516 -16.23 -38.69 -77.23
C SER A 516 -15.80 -38.70 -75.75
N LEU A 517 -15.13 -37.64 -75.30
CA LEU A 517 -14.75 -37.46 -73.90
C LEU A 517 -15.98 -37.32 -73.00
N ALA A 518 -17.00 -36.55 -73.40
CA ALA A 518 -18.26 -36.42 -72.66
C ALA A 518 -18.94 -37.78 -72.40
N VAL A 519 -18.95 -38.67 -73.40
CA VAL A 519 -19.48 -40.04 -73.23
C VAL A 519 -18.61 -40.88 -72.29
N LYS A 520 -17.27 -40.71 -72.32
CA LYS A 520 -16.36 -41.38 -71.38
C LYS A 520 -16.54 -40.88 -69.95
N ILE A 521 -16.70 -39.56 -69.75
CA ILE A 521 -17.00 -38.93 -68.46
C ILE A 521 -18.28 -39.53 -67.88
N PHE A 522 -19.33 -39.68 -68.68
CA PHE A 522 -20.57 -40.27 -68.18
C PHE A 522 -20.40 -41.72 -67.73
N ARG A 523 -19.56 -42.52 -68.42
CA ARG A 523 -19.24 -43.89 -67.96
C ARG A 523 -18.49 -43.89 -66.64
N ALA A 524 -17.53 -42.97 -66.48
CA ALA A 524 -16.81 -42.79 -65.23
C ALA A 524 -17.76 -42.36 -64.09
N LEU A 525 -18.73 -41.48 -64.40
CA LEU A 525 -19.75 -41.03 -63.45
C LEU A 525 -20.62 -42.20 -62.97
N LEU A 526 -21.09 -43.05 -63.89
CA LEU A 526 -21.84 -44.28 -63.53
C LEU A 526 -21.02 -45.22 -62.62
N GLY A 527 -19.73 -45.38 -62.91
CA GLY A 527 -18.84 -46.22 -62.11
C GLY A 527 -18.56 -45.66 -60.72
N TYR A 528 -18.35 -44.35 -60.61
CA TYR A 528 -18.18 -43.68 -59.34
C TYR A 528 -19.44 -43.75 -58.46
N MET A 529 -20.60 -43.42 -59.04
CA MET A 529 -21.89 -43.42 -58.33
C MET A 529 -22.37 -44.83 -57.94
N GLY A 530 -21.71 -45.89 -58.44
CA GLY A 530 -22.07 -47.28 -58.15
C GLY A 530 -23.27 -47.78 -58.97
N ASP A 531 -23.72 -47.00 -59.95
CA ASP A 531 -24.75 -47.40 -60.91
C ASP A 531 -24.23 -48.48 -61.87
N ARG A 532 -22.90 -48.62 -61.98
CA ARG A 532 -22.19 -49.71 -62.65
C ARG A 532 -21.02 -50.19 -61.80
N GLN A 533 -20.74 -51.50 -61.82
CA GLN A 533 -19.64 -52.07 -61.06
C GLN A 533 -18.28 -51.76 -61.72
N TYR A 534 -17.42 -51.05 -60.99
CA TYR A 534 -16.04 -50.76 -61.33
C TYR A 534 -15.16 -50.97 -60.09
N SER A 535 -13.92 -51.43 -60.27
CA SER A 535 -13.01 -51.74 -59.16
C SER A 535 -12.37 -50.51 -58.51
N TYR A 536 -12.43 -49.33 -59.15
CA TYR A 536 -11.70 -48.13 -58.75
C TYR A 536 -12.59 -46.85 -58.83
N PRO A 537 -13.71 -46.78 -58.09
CA PRO A 537 -14.63 -45.64 -58.17
C PRO A 537 -13.96 -44.29 -57.86
N VAL A 538 -13.05 -44.24 -56.89
CA VAL A 538 -12.35 -43.00 -56.51
C VAL A 538 -11.43 -42.48 -57.61
N THR A 539 -10.73 -43.36 -58.32
CA THR A 539 -9.93 -42.98 -59.50
C THR A 539 -10.81 -42.40 -60.60
N LEU A 540 -12.02 -42.95 -60.82
CA LEU A 540 -12.97 -42.41 -61.79
C LEU A 540 -13.44 -40.99 -61.42
N ALA A 541 -13.65 -40.70 -60.13
CA ALA A 541 -13.95 -39.34 -59.68
C ALA A 541 -12.81 -38.37 -60.01
N HIS A 542 -11.58 -38.76 -59.71
CA HIS A 542 -10.39 -37.96 -59.99
C HIS A 542 -10.19 -37.72 -61.49
N GLU A 543 -10.47 -38.72 -62.35
CA GLU A 543 -10.47 -38.56 -63.81
C GLU A 543 -11.50 -37.52 -64.27
N ILE A 544 -12.72 -37.56 -63.74
CA ILE A 544 -13.77 -36.57 -64.07
C ILE A 544 -13.31 -35.15 -63.70
N LEU A 545 -12.78 -34.98 -62.48
CA LEU A 545 -12.29 -33.69 -62.00
C LEU A 545 -11.09 -33.19 -62.83
N GLN A 546 -10.16 -34.08 -63.19
CA GLN A 546 -9.01 -33.77 -64.02
C GLN A 546 -9.43 -33.27 -65.41
N VAL A 547 -10.42 -33.90 -66.03
CA VAL A 547 -10.92 -33.47 -67.34
C VAL A 547 -11.60 -32.10 -67.25
N GLY A 548 -12.43 -31.85 -66.23
CA GLY A 548 -13.07 -30.54 -66.06
C GLY A 548 -12.07 -29.41 -65.75
N LEU A 549 -10.98 -29.72 -65.05
CA LEU A 549 -9.90 -28.76 -64.81
C LEU A 549 -9.11 -28.46 -66.10
N ALA A 550 -8.71 -29.50 -66.85
CA ALA A 550 -7.87 -29.39 -68.03
C ALA A 550 -8.60 -28.92 -69.29
N VAL A 551 -9.90 -29.17 -69.42
CA VAL A 551 -10.69 -28.93 -70.64
C VAL A 551 -11.93 -28.08 -70.29
N PRO A 552 -11.81 -26.74 -70.30
CA PRO A 552 -12.90 -25.84 -69.88
C PRO A 552 -14.22 -26.01 -70.63
N GLU A 553 -14.18 -26.39 -71.92
CA GLU A 553 -15.37 -26.65 -72.74
C GLU A 553 -16.23 -27.82 -72.22
N LEU A 554 -15.69 -28.71 -71.38
CA LEU A 554 -16.41 -29.84 -70.81
C LEU A 554 -17.02 -29.58 -69.42
N ARG A 555 -16.76 -28.43 -68.79
CA ARG A 555 -17.21 -28.13 -67.42
C ARG A 555 -18.73 -28.14 -67.29
N ASP A 556 -19.41 -27.41 -68.16
CA ASP A 556 -20.88 -27.33 -68.15
C ASP A 556 -21.52 -28.70 -68.46
N GLU A 557 -20.92 -29.47 -69.37
CA GLU A 557 -21.35 -30.84 -69.67
C GLU A 557 -21.20 -31.77 -68.46
N ILE A 558 -20.06 -31.70 -67.76
CA ILE A 558 -19.81 -32.46 -66.53
C ILE A 558 -20.88 -32.15 -65.48
N PHE A 559 -21.16 -30.87 -65.24
CA PHE A 559 -22.20 -30.46 -64.31
C PHE A 559 -23.61 -30.90 -64.74
N LEU A 560 -23.96 -30.77 -66.03
CA LEU A 560 -25.24 -31.23 -66.57
C LEU A 560 -25.41 -32.74 -66.42
N GLN A 561 -24.35 -33.52 -66.62
CA GLN A 561 -24.36 -34.97 -66.41
C GLN A 561 -24.58 -35.33 -64.93
N MET A 562 -23.97 -34.61 -63.99
CA MET A 562 -24.25 -34.79 -62.56
C MET A 562 -25.68 -34.39 -62.21
N MET A 563 -26.17 -33.26 -62.72
CA MET A 563 -27.56 -32.81 -62.54
C MET A 563 -28.56 -33.86 -63.05
N LYS A 564 -28.29 -34.46 -64.21
CA LYS A 564 -29.04 -35.60 -64.75
C LYS A 564 -29.05 -36.77 -63.77
N GLN A 565 -27.88 -37.23 -63.32
CA GLN A 565 -27.79 -38.39 -62.42
C GLN A 565 -28.34 -38.14 -61.01
N LEU A 566 -28.50 -36.88 -60.61
CA LEU A 566 -29.13 -36.49 -59.35
C LEU A 566 -30.65 -36.26 -59.47
N THR A 567 -31.17 -36.14 -60.68
CA THR A 567 -32.60 -35.95 -60.96
C THR A 567 -33.29 -37.31 -61.07
N ASP A 568 -34.35 -37.52 -60.28
CA ASP A 568 -35.14 -38.76 -60.24
C ASP A 568 -34.35 -40.04 -59.96
N ASN A 569 -33.20 -39.92 -59.27
CA ASN A 569 -32.40 -41.07 -58.89
C ASN A 569 -33.01 -41.82 -57.69
N PRO A 570 -33.43 -43.09 -57.85
CA PRO A 570 -34.09 -43.84 -56.79
C PRO A 570 -33.10 -44.31 -55.70
N VAL A 571 -31.81 -44.40 -56.00
CA VAL A 571 -30.80 -45.00 -55.11
C VAL A 571 -30.14 -43.92 -54.25
N GLN A 572 -30.27 -44.01 -52.92
CA GLN A 572 -29.71 -43.01 -52.00
C GLN A 572 -28.18 -42.96 -52.02
N SER A 573 -27.50 -44.11 -51.97
CA SER A 573 -26.04 -44.17 -52.00
C SER A 573 -25.44 -43.60 -53.30
N SER A 574 -26.13 -43.80 -54.43
CA SER A 574 -25.80 -43.19 -55.72
C SER A 574 -25.93 -41.67 -55.65
N ARG A 575 -27.04 -41.16 -55.10
CA ARG A 575 -27.25 -39.71 -54.88
C ARG A 575 -26.19 -39.08 -53.99
N ASP A 576 -25.87 -39.68 -52.84
CA ASP A 576 -24.89 -39.14 -51.90
C ASP A 576 -23.51 -39.00 -52.54
N ARG A 577 -23.09 -40.00 -53.33
CA ARG A 577 -21.87 -39.93 -54.14
C ARG A 577 -21.96 -38.83 -55.18
N GLY A 578 -23.05 -38.76 -55.95
CA GLY A 578 -23.25 -37.71 -56.96
C GLY A 578 -23.14 -36.30 -56.38
N TRP A 579 -23.73 -36.05 -55.21
CA TRP A 579 -23.64 -34.77 -54.52
C TRP A 579 -22.23 -34.46 -54.03
N LEU A 580 -21.52 -35.46 -53.48
CA LEU A 580 -20.12 -35.30 -53.07
C LEU A 580 -19.24 -34.94 -54.27
N LEU A 581 -19.37 -35.64 -55.41
CA LEU A 581 -18.61 -35.33 -56.61
C LEU A 581 -18.96 -33.95 -57.18
N MET A 582 -20.22 -33.54 -57.10
CA MET A 582 -20.64 -32.20 -57.52
C MET A 582 -20.01 -31.11 -56.67
N ARG A 583 -19.95 -31.31 -55.35
CA ARG A 583 -19.22 -30.42 -54.44
C ARG A 583 -17.73 -30.37 -54.77
N LEU A 584 -17.08 -31.52 -54.95
CA LEU A 584 -15.66 -31.61 -55.33
C LEU A 584 -15.39 -30.93 -56.70
N ALA A 585 -16.34 -31.02 -57.64
CA ALA A 585 -16.26 -30.31 -58.91
C ALA A 585 -16.30 -28.79 -58.71
N PHE A 586 -17.20 -28.29 -57.86
CA PHE A 586 -17.20 -26.87 -57.48
C PHE A 586 -15.96 -26.46 -56.67
N GLU A 587 -15.33 -27.36 -55.92
CA GLU A 587 -14.02 -27.06 -55.30
C GLU A 587 -12.89 -26.99 -56.33
N THR A 588 -13.06 -27.58 -57.51
CA THR A 588 -12.02 -27.74 -58.53
C THR A 588 -12.12 -26.73 -59.68
N PHE A 589 -13.30 -26.47 -60.22
CA PHE A 589 -13.49 -25.56 -61.36
C PHE A 589 -14.86 -24.88 -61.33
N PRO A 590 -14.96 -23.62 -61.80
CA PRO A 590 -16.23 -22.92 -61.90
C PRO A 590 -17.03 -23.39 -63.13
N PRO A 591 -18.38 -23.30 -63.10
CA PRO A 591 -19.19 -23.37 -64.32
C PRO A 591 -18.85 -22.19 -65.24
N SER A 592 -19.26 -22.23 -66.51
CA SER A 592 -19.13 -21.05 -67.38
C SER A 592 -20.03 -19.91 -66.91
N GLU A 593 -19.66 -18.66 -67.21
CA GLU A 593 -20.49 -17.48 -66.93
C GLU A 593 -21.90 -17.60 -67.52
N SER A 594 -22.02 -18.27 -68.68
CA SER A 594 -23.31 -18.48 -69.35
C SER A 594 -24.19 -19.53 -68.68
N PHE A 595 -23.60 -20.42 -67.86
CA PHE A 595 -24.29 -21.52 -67.20
C PHE A 595 -24.50 -21.30 -65.69
N GLU A 596 -23.68 -20.46 -65.05
CA GLU A 596 -23.70 -20.17 -63.60
C GLU A 596 -25.12 -19.97 -63.03
N ASN A 597 -25.91 -19.08 -63.63
CA ASN A 597 -27.26 -18.80 -63.14
C ASN A 597 -28.23 -19.99 -63.29
N PHE A 598 -28.05 -20.83 -64.32
CA PHE A 598 -28.90 -22.01 -64.55
C PHE A 598 -28.66 -23.08 -63.49
N ILE A 599 -27.38 -23.37 -63.20
CA ILE A 599 -27.01 -24.34 -62.18
C ILE A 599 -27.29 -23.83 -60.77
N GLU A 600 -27.10 -22.53 -60.51
CA GLU A 600 -27.45 -21.92 -59.24
C GLU A 600 -28.96 -22.04 -58.96
N LEU A 601 -29.81 -21.73 -59.96
CA LEU A 601 -31.25 -21.88 -59.81
C LEU A 601 -31.65 -23.35 -59.57
N TRP A 602 -31.02 -24.29 -60.27
CA TRP A 602 -31.25 -25.72 -60.05
C TRP A 602 -30.87 -26.15 -58.63
N LEU A 603 -29.68 -25.75 -58.15
CA LEU A 603 -29.21 -26.04 -56.79
C LEU A 603 -30.14 -25.44 -55.73
N ARG A 604 -30.60 -24.20 -55.92
CA ARG A 604 -31.57 -23.53 -55.01
C ARG A 604 -32.90 -24.30 -54.95
N ARG A 605 -33.42 -24.76 -56.08
CA ARG A 605 -34.63 -25.61 -56.12
C ARG A 605 -34.41 -26.95 -55.42
N LYS A 606 -33.28 -27.62 -55.67
CA LYS A 606 -32.92 -28.87 -55.01
C LYS A 606 -32.73 -28.70 -53.50
N SER A 607 -32.14 -27.58 -53.07
CA SER A 607 -32.00 -27.21 -51.67
C SER A 607 -33.37 -27.15 -50.95
N VAL A 608 -34.40 -26.58 -51.61
CA VAL A 608 -35.78 -26.58 -51.08
C VAL A 608 -36.40 -27.99 -51.11
N GLU A 609 -36.27 -28.72 -52.22
CA GLU A 609 -36.80 -30.09 -52.37
C GLU A 609 -36.27 -31.04 -51.27
N LEU A 610 -34.96 -31.04 -51.05
CA LEU A 610 -34.30 -31.88 -50.06
C LEU A 610 -34.72 -31.52 -48.62
N ARG A 611 -34.91 -30.22 -48.31
CA ARG A 611 -35.44 -29.79 -47.01
C ARG A 611 -36.89 -30.23 -46.80
N SER A 612 -37.76 -30.10 -47.80
CA SER A 612 -39.17 -30.49 -47.70
C SER A 612 -39.37 -31.98 -47.49
N ARG A 613 -38.51 -32.83 -48.08
CA ARG A 613 -38.54 -34.30 -47.89
C ARG A 613 -38.24 -34.73 -46.44
N ASN A 614 -37.53 -33.90 -45.68
CA ASN A 614 -37.22 -34.16 -44.26
C ASN A 614 -38.37 -33.82 -43.29
N GLY A 615 -39.27 -32.90 -43.64
CA GLY A 615 -40.42 -32.52 -42.81
C GLY A 615 -41.49 -33.62 -42.63
N LEU A 616 -41.34 -34.74 -43.33
CA LEU A 616 -42.24 -35.91 -43.32
C LEU A 616 -41.81 -37.04 -42.36
N GLY A 617 -40.89 -36.78 -41.43
CA GLY A 617 -40.65 -37.67 -40.28
C GLY A 617 -39.77 -38.90 -40.51
N VAL A 618 -38.95 -38.93 -41.57
CA VAL A 618 -37.91 -39.96 -41.73
C VAL A 618 -36.56 -39.35 -41.36
N ALA A 619 -35.92 -39.87 -40.31
CA ALA A 619 -34.61 -39.43 -39.87
C ALA A 619 -33.54 -39.75 -40.93
N PHE A 620 -33.36 -38.85 -41.90
CA PHE A 620 -32.17 -38.85 -42.76
C PHE A 620 -30.95 -38.42 -41.94
N SER A 621 -29.79 -39.00 -42.26
CA SER A 621 -28.48 -38.54 -41.78
C SER A 621 -28.34 -37.03 -41.96
N SER A 622 -27.86 -36.32 -40.95
CA SER A 622 -27.59 -34.87 -40.96
C SER A 622 -26.67 -34.41 -42.09
N LYS A 623 -25.98 -35.34 -42.78
CA LYS A 623 -25.15 -35.06 -43.96
C LYS A 623 -25.97 -34.79 -45.24
N ALA A 624 -27.16 -35.38 -45.39
CA ALA A 624 -27.92 -35.32 -46.65
C ALA A 624 -28.65 -33.98 -46.88
N THR A 625 -28.91 -33.23 -45.81
CA THR A 625 -29.74 -32.02 -45.83
C THR A 625 -29.04 -30.77 -46.36
N ASN A 626 -27.71 -30.81 -46.45
CA ASN A 626 -26.91 -29.63 -46.79
C ASN A 626 -26.22 -29.72 -48.15
N TYR A 627 -26.28 -30.85 -48.87
CA TYR A 627 -25.54 -31.04 -50.13
C TYR A 627 -25.71 -29.92 -51.16
N ALA A 628 -26.96 -29.53 -51.45
CA ALA A 628 -27.21 -28.47 -52.41
C ALA A 628 -26.76 -27.09 -51.90
N THR A 629 -26.80 -26.86 -50.58
CA THR A 629 -26.31 -25.63 -49.94
C THR A 629 -24.79 -25.57 -49.94
N ASP A 630 -24.12 -26.68 -49.65
CA ASP A 630 -22.66 -26.82 -49.70
C ASP A 630 -22.17 -26.61 -51.14
N CYS A 631 -22.84 -27.21 -52.13
CA CYS A 631 -22.53 -27.00 -53.54
C CYS A 631 -22.73 -25.54 -53.95
N LEU A 632 -23.77 -24.86 -53.45
CA LEU A 632 -23.97 -23.43 -53.70
C LEU A 632 -22.84 -22.59 -53.12
N HIS A 633 -22.43 -22.90 -51.89
CA HIS A 633 -21.32 -22.22 -51.22
C HIS A 633 -20.01 -22.40 -52.00
N GLU A 634 -19.64 -23.64 -52.32
CA GLU A 634 -18.42 -23.94 -53.08
C GLU A 634 -18.47 -23.36 -54.50
N MET A 635 -19.64 -23.32 -55.14
CA MET A 635 -19.82 -22.66 -56.44
C MET A 635 -19.46 -21.17 -56.36
N HIS A 636 -20.02 -20.45 -55.39
CA HIS A 636 -19.71 -19.02 -55.20
C HIS A 636 -18.24 -18.80 -54.82
N ARG A 637 -17.66 -19.71 -54.03
CA ARG A 637 -16.25 -19.69 -53.66
C ARG A 637 -15.33 -19.82 -54.88
N VAL A 638 -15.58 -20.80 -55.76
CA VAL A 638 -14.74 -21.05 -56.94
C VAL A 638 -14.96 -20.01 -58.04
N VAL A 639 -16.16 -19.43 -58.14
CA VAL A 639 -16.40 -18.29 -59.04
C VAL A 639 -15.59 -17.07 -58.58
N PHE A 640 -15.51 -16.83 -57.27
CA PHE A 640 -14.71 -15.74 -56.70
C PHE A 640 -13.19 -16.00 -56.83
N LYS A 641 -12.72 -17.20 -56.48
CA LYS A 641 -11.28 -17.54 -56.48
C LYS A 641 -10.71 -17.91 -57.85
N GLY A 642 -11.55 -18.42 -58.74
CA GLY A 642 -11.12 -19.13 -59.93
C GLY A 642 -10.84 -20.62 -59.67
N PRO A 643 -10.45 -21.37 -60.72
CA PRO A 643 -10.23 -22.81 -60.64
C PRO A 643 -9.08 -23.18 -59.70
N ALA A 644 -9.16 -24.37 -59.10
CA ALA A 644 -8.15 -24.89 -58.21
C ALA A 644 -6.81 -25.09 -58.92
N LEU A 645 -5.71 -24.86 -58.21
CA LEU A 645 -4.35 -25.08 -58.72
C LEU A 645 -3.98 -26.57 -58.80
N ARG A 646 -4.66 -27.42 -58.02
CA ARG A 646 -4.43 -28.87 -57.95
C ARG A 646 -5.74 -29.60 -57.70
N LEU A 647 -5.78 -30.87 -58.10
CA LEU A 647 -6.89 -31.76 -57.80
C LEU A 647 -6.88 -32.18 -56.32
N PRO A 648 -8.05 -32.51 -55.74
CA PRO A 648 -8.12 -33.16 -54.43
C PRO A 648 -7.28 -34.44 -54.39
N ALA A 649 -6.61 -34.73 -53.28
CA ALA A 649 -5.84 -35.96 -53.18
C ALA A 649 -6.80 -37.16 -53.20
N LEU A 650 -6.35 -38.28 -53.77
CA LEU A 650 -7.17 -39.50 -53.80
C LEU A 650 -7.55 -39.95 -52.39
N ASP A 651 -6.62 -39.83 -51.43
CA ASP A 651 -6.82 -40.18 -50.03
C ASP A 651 -7.95 -39.36 -49.38
N ASP A 652 -8.05 -38.06 -49.69
CA ASP A 652 -9.13 -37.19 -49.20
C ASP A 652 -10.49 -37.68 -49.70
N ILE A 653 -10.57 -38.11 -50.97
CA ILE A 653 -11.80 -38.63 -51.58
C ILE A 653 -12.15 -40.01 -50.98
N TYR A 654 -11.16 -40.87 -50.70
CA TYR A 654 -11.35 -42.13 -49.99
C TYR A 654 -11.93 -41.91 -48.58
N GLU A 655 -11.38 -40.95 -47.84
CA GLU A 655 -11.83 -40.59 -46.50
C GLU A 655 -13.27 -40.05 -46.50
N MET A 656 -13.59 -39.13 -47.42
CA MET A 656 -14.94 -38.57 -47.55
C MET A 656 -16.01 -39.62 -47.86
N LEU A 657 -15.64 -40.69 -48.56
CA LEU A 657 -16.51 -41.83 -48.88
C LEU A 657 -16.56 -42.91 -47.79
N GLY A 658 -15.72 -42.82 -46.76
CA GLY A 658 -15.58 -43.85 -45.74
C GLY A 658 -15.05 -45.18 -46.29
N ILE A 659 -14.30 -45.12 -47.40
CA ILE A 659 -13.69 -46.29 -48.04
C ILE A 659 -12.22 -46.30 -47.61
N MET A 660 -11.81 -47.28 -46.79
CA MET A 660 -10.38 -47.45 -46.49
C MET A 660 -9.62 -47.70 -47.79
N PRO A 661 -8.53 -46.97 -48.09
CA PRO A 661 -7.72 -47.26 -49.26
C PRO A 661 -7.27 -48.72 -49.14
N SER A 662 -7.49 -49.50 -50.19
CA SER A 662 -6.95 -50.86 -50.24
C SER A 662 -5.42 -50.74 -50.24
N HIS A 663 -4.80 -50.85 -49.07
CA HIS A 663 -3.36 -51.07 -48.97
C HIS A 663 -3.07 -52.45 -49.56
N SER A 664 -2.87 -52.49 -50.87
CA SER A 664 -2.15 -53.59 -51.52
C SER A 664 -0.69 -53.14 -51.69
N SER A 665 0.15 -53.82 -50.92
CA SER A 665 1.60 -54.04 -51.09
C SER A 665 2.12 -53.98 -52.52
#